data_AF-A0A925WSB8-F1
#
_entry.id   AF-A0A925WSB8-F1
#
_cell.length_a   1.000
_cell.length_b   1.000
_cell.length_c   1.000
_cell.angle_alpha   90.00
_cell.angle_beta   90.00
_cell.angle_gamma   90.00
#
_symmetry.space_group_name_H-M   'P 1'
#
loop_
_entity.id
_entity.type
_entity.pdbx_description
1 polymer ?
#
loop_
_entity_poly.entity_id
_entity_poly.type
_entity_poly.pdbx_seq_one_letter_code
_entity_poly.pdbx_strand_id
1 'polypeptide(L)'
;MSLRPSLLPMHPFPTLCLSSAVLSLMLGTRVGAQAPAQSKTAAPAAATATAAEKFTLAYKAQVGQTKLIRGEAVFNMTMAGSKLALTNKQVSKITYTAIASNGDITFEDVTQSSEAMVNGRALPNDDKNDTDTITIHPDGTLVSYKSGGTDKDEDRLGPRLYTATTPVFPKKPLTAGDKWSHDYLPNNDLGTRKAHADYEVLGAEKVGAIDTVKVKMTYAEDGPTPNITGSGTIWVEKLSGDPLRTEYTVDGVPFGPAEQKAIASGTLAETRTEGGPLLASKTAPGSATASKDKTVDEVVKDFTKLPGIVTLYRKKDATKDTIYAELREDQIGKLMMLETTASTGTAGQVVTGNPIDDLVFKFTRTDDRIVMTVPNFRYRTSDPKSPTAKALRRSFAEAQIQSFKIEAKQASRKTVLIDVSELFKSDIAQVSRIFSSGPIPGLGGGGGYSIDREKTFVASVKNFPENVLVSTQYNFIKAGAASFSAANETLADPRSAVIVVSYNLFALPNDPVTFAPTNGFKPRLYDPRVGYFSGVFGIGPSFESFDPEKDTKSDPNTYYIYRWDLKKKDPTAALSAPVAPIEFWLDNAIPEQYRAPIREGVLLWNKTFEKLGFTEAIVVKQMPDDADWDPADMRHNIVRWVTSPYDGGAYAVAQARPNPLTGQVLNASILVDANWGRVINSEHKTLVDPAQAFEAGAGIPVEMAMLAHEARKRAGGAAADSHTHHRGGRISGSFADCEIGGDAMQEQAWFGSLAMEFAAAPSRTGVPGVRIDRKAFVDQFLREVVAHEMGHILGLRHNFAASTELSLAQLKDPRTVQNGGTTASLMDYTPFNIAALRQKDVPFFSQTPGSYDSWAIKYGYTDVPGATTPESEQSALRKIASQSTVKGHAYASDESADQFDPLVTRYDLSSDPIAYWKRTMEVSRYLLVNLDKRLPENGESYWQFTQAFNRLLGTYSRAAGTASRYVGGLNISRSHKGDSNAKAPLQPVDVVKQKQSLALLNTYVFSPGALRFPQRYYTNLTGNPYEFGNSAAPIQDQVAGLQRTALQRLFSASVLSRVANNEYKMGGDPNKALTLVTLYNSVSGNVWAEVTGSQNVPTLRRQLQRAYVDTMVDMVTKPSSGVPEDARMLAWDQLRQLKGKLQTAQARPVPSGAYDAYTRIHLQETLAKVTRALNANYTLGGGQSSGPSLLQMLLGGGEGQKPVSGNP
;
A
#
# COMPACT_ATOMS: atom_id res chain seq x y z
N MET A 1 -29.41 39.53 -23.11
CA MET A 1 -30.75 39.62 -22.49
C MET A 1 -31.00 38.31 -21.73
N SER A 2 -31.67 38.33 -20.58
CA SER A 2 -31.90 37.20 -19.66
C SER A 2 -30.66 36.69 -18.87
N LEU A 3 -30.67 36.95 -17.56
CA LEU A 3 -29.62 36.60 -16.60
C LEU A 3 -29.64 35.11 -16.17
N ARG A 4 -28.49 34.60 -15.71
CA ARG A 4 -28.40 33.51 -14.71
C ARG A 4 -27.59 34.02 -13.50
N PRO A 5 -27.99 33.73 -12.25
CA PRO A 5 -27.32 34.23 -11.06
C PRO A 5 -26.05 33.43 -10.72
N SER A 6 -25.08 34.13 -10.14
CA SER A 6 -23.86 33.58 -9.55
C SER A 6 -24.13 32.94 -8.19
N LEU A 7 -23.54 31.75 -7.97
CA LEU A 7 -23.36 31.17 -6.63
C LEU A 7 -21.88 31.26 -6.26
N LEU A 8 -21.58 32.05 -5.23
CA LEU A 8 -20.28 32.08 -4.56
C LEU A 8 -20.09 30.80 -3.72
N PRO A 9 -18.84 30.32 -3.53
CA PRO A 9 -18.59 29.24 -2.59
C PRO A 9 -18.87 29.71 -1.16
N MET A 10 -19.70 28.96 -0.43
CA MET A 10 -19.80 29.14 1.01
C MET A 10 -18.44 28.80 1.64
N HIS A 11 -17.91 29.70 2.46
CA HIS A 11 -16.78 29.38 3.33
C HIS A 11 -17.16 28.21 4.25
N PRO A 12 -16.25 27.26 4.51
CA PRO A 12 -16.52 26.20 5.47
C PRO A 12 -16.75 26.82 6.85
N PHE A 13 -17.76 26.32 7.57
CA PHE A 13 -17.93 26.61 8.99
C PHE A 13 -16.62 26.25 9.74
N PRO A 14 -16.19 27.02 10.74
CA PRO A 14 -15.06 26.64 11.56
C PRO A 14 -15.34 25.29 12.23
N THR A 15 -14.36 24.40 12.15
CA THR A 15 -14.45 23.03 12.63
C THR A 15 -14.71 23.02 14.14
N LEU A 16 -15.93 22.65 14.54
CA LEU A 16 -16.26 22.38 15.94
C LEU A 16 -15.58 21.07 16.36
N CYS A 17 -14.38 21.18 16.93
CA CYS A 17 -13.75 20.10 17.68
C CYS A 17 -14.50 19.88 19.01
N LEU A 18 -15.60 19.13 18.95
CA LEU A 18 -16.09 18.40 20.11
C LEU A 18 -15.09 17.26 20.38
N SER A 19 -14.48 17.21 21.56
CA SER A 19 -13.64 16.06 21.92
C SER A 19 -14.51 14.83 22.12
N SER A 20 -14.05 13.68 21.63
CA SER A 20 -14.84 12.45 21.66
C SER A 20 -15.17 11.98 23.10
N ALA A 21 -14.25 12.26 24.04
CA ALA A 21 -14.45 12.04 25.48
C ALA A 21 -15.76 12.68 26.02
N VAL A 22 -16.15 13.86 25.53
CA VAL A 22 -17.41 14.52 25.92
C VAL A 22 -18.64 13.74 25.43
N LEU A 23 -18.54 13.01 24.31
CA LEU A 23 -19.63 12.18 23.77
C LEU A 23 -19.80 10.85 24.53
N SER A 24 -18.70 10.21 24.92
CA SER A 24 -18.73 8.96 25.71
C SER A 24 -19.27 9.17 27.14
N LEU A 25 -19.08 10.37 27.72
CA LEU A 25 -19.61 10.75 29.05
C LEU A 25 -21.15 10.87 29.13
N MET A 26 -21.89 10.74 28.02
CA MET A 26 -23.29 11.16 27.93
C MET A 26 -24.31 10.03 27.95
N LEU A 27 -23.86 8.79 28.14
CA LEU A 27 -24.71 7.62 28.33
C LEU A 27 -24.62 7.07 29.74
N GLY A 28 -24.95 7.96 30.67
CA GLY A 28 -25.94 7.64 31.69
C GLY A 28 -27.36 7.90 31.17
N THR A 29 -27.83 7.11 30.17
CA THR A 29 -29.27 6.80 29.87
C THR A 29 -30.01 7.67 28.69
N ARG A 30 -31.02 7.22 27.80
CA ARG A 30 -32.28 7.92 27.18
C ARG A 30 -33.63 7.26 26.80
N VAL A 31 -34.76 7.97 27.11
CA VAL A 31 -36.15 7.82 26.56
C VAL A 31 -36.44 8.73 25.36
N GLY A 32 -37.24 8.24 24.40
CA GLY A 32 -38.21 9.01 23.57
C GLY A 32 -39.62 8.38 23.65
N ALA A 33 -40.72 8.93 23.12
CA ALA A 33 -40.91 10.07 22.21
C ALA A 33 -42.39 10.57 22.25
N GLN A 34 -42.83 11.21 21.15
CA GLN A 34 -44.11 11.92 20.92
C GLN A 34 -45.43 11.27 21.40
N ALA A 35 -46.43 12.14 21.62
CA ALA A 35 -47.77 11.82 22.10
C ALA A 35 -48.68 11.09 21.09
N PRO A 36 -49.58 10.20 21.55
CA PRO A 36 -50.74 9.73 20.80
C PRO A 36 -52.03 10.51 21.14
N ALA A 37 -52.99 10.46 20.22
CA ALA A 37 -54.32 11.06 20.39
C ALA A 37 -55.23 10.27 21.37
N GLN A 38 -56.34 10.90 21.76
CA GLN A 38 -57.30 10.43 22.77
C GLN A 38 -57.85 9.01 22.49
N SER A 39 -57.88 8.16 23.52
CA SER A 39 -58.90 7.13 23.67
C SER A 39 -59.38 7.05 25.13
N LYS A 40 -60.62 6.62 25.33
CA LYS A 40 -61.40 6.87 26.55
C LYS A 40 -61.07 5.93 27.71
N THR A 41 -61.06 6.52 28.91
CA THR A 41 -61.47 5.96 30.22
C THR A 41 -61.59 4.43 30.36
N ALA A 42 -60.73 3.85 31.20
CA ALA A 42 -61.11 2.77 32.12
C ALA A 42 -60.71 3.20 33.54
N ALA A 43 -61.66 3.13 34.48
CA ALA A 43 -61.43 3.40 35.90
C ALA A 43 -60.84 2.13 36.60
N PRO A 44 -60.30 2.23 37.82
CA PRO A 44 -59.28 1.29 38.29
C PRO A 44 -59.84 -0.07 38.71
N ALA A 45 -59.11 -1.14 38.38
CA ALA A 45 -59.24 -2.41 39.08
C ALA A 45 -58.61 -2.26 40.47
N ALA A 46 -59.37 -2.54 41.53
CA ALA A 46 -58.94 -2.33 42.90
C ALA A 46 -57.78 -3.26 43.28
N ALA A 47 -56.67 -2.68 43.74
CA ALA A 47 -55.61 -3.42 44.41
C ALA A 47 -56.11 -3.86 45.80
N THR A 48 -56.49 -5.13 45.94
CA THR A 48 -56.73 -5.74 47.26
C THR A 48 -55.43 -5.71 48.07
N ALA A 49 -55.49 -5.10 49.25
CA ALA A 49 -54.34 -4.95 50.14
C ALA A 49 -53.79 -6.30 50.65
N THR A 50 -52.80 -6.84 49.97
CA THR A 50 -51.81 -7.75 50.57
C THR A 50 -50.77 -6.93 51.33
N ALA A 51 -50.29 -7.45 52.47
CA ALA A 51 -49.37 -6.74 53.36
C ALA A 51 -48.17 -6.14 52.61
N ALA A 52 -47.88 -4.87 52.90
CA ALA A 52 -46.79 -4.11 52.32
C ALA A 52 -45.45 -4.85 52.41
N GLU A 53 -44.96 -5.36 51.28
CA GLU A 53 -43.68 -6.05 51.18
C GLU A 53 -42.55 -5.06 51.47
N LYS A 54 -41.94 -5.18 52.66
CA LYS A 54 -40.78 -4.37 53.03
C LYS A 54 -39.51 -4.96 52.43
N PHE A 55 -38.77 -4.16 51.68
CA PHE A 55 -37.49 -4.54 51.07
C PHE A 55 -36.40 -3.52 51.42
N THR A 56 -35.14 -3.94 51.43
CA THR A 56 -33.99 -3.04 51.63
C THR A 56 -33.17 -2.99 50.35
N LEU A 57 -33.12 -1.81 49.73
CA LEU A 57 -32.30 -1.56 48.55
C LEU A 57 -30.86 -1.22 48.98
N ALA A 58 -29.89 -1.87 48.36
CA ALA A 58 -28.46 -1.63 48.50
C ALA A 58 -27.75 -2.30 47.32
N TYR A 59 -26.74 -1.65 46.76
CA TYR A 59 -25.91 -2.21 45.70
C TYR A 59 -25.12 -3.41 46.24
N LYS A 60 -25.19 -4.53 45.54
CA LYS A 60 -24.49 -5.78 45.85
C LYS A 60 -23.98 -6.39 44.56
N ALA A 61 -22.77 -6.92 44.55
CA ALA A 61 -22.17 -7.58 43.40
C ALA A 61 -21.29 -8.75 43.84
N GLN A 62 -20.65 -9.43 42.88
CA GLN A 62 -19.51 -10.32 43.11
C GLN A 62 -18.40 -10.01 42.10
N VAL A 63 -17.14 -10.14 42.53
CA VAL A 63 -15.98 -9.91 41.66
C VAL A 63 -15.99 -10.86 40.46
N GLY A 64 -15.74 -10.32 39.27
CA GLY A 64 -15.75 -11.04 37.99
C GLY A 64 -17.12 -11.13 37.31
N GLN A 65 -18.21 -10.69 37.96
CA GLN A 65 -19.51 -10.60 37.30
C GLN A 65 -19.53 -9.50 36.24
N THR A 66 -20.38 -9.68 35.22
CA THR A 66 -20.57 -8.71 34.15
C THR A 66 -22.05 -8.47 33.84
N LYS A 67 -22.36 -7.27 33.34
CA LYS A 67 -23.66 -6.92 32.75
C LYS A 67 -23.45 -6.09 31.49
N LEU A 68 -24.39 -6.19 30.55
CA LEU A 68 -24.39 -5.43 29.30
C LEU A 68 -25.54 -4.42 29.31
N ILE A 69 -25.21 -3.14 29.28
CA ILE A 69 -26.18 -2.05 29.28
C ILE A 69 -26.27 -1.45 27.88
N ARG A 70 -27.49 -1.10 27.45
CA ARG A 70 -27.74 -0.27 26.28
C ARG A 70 -28.42 1.04 26.70
N GLY A 71 -27.91 2.15 26.20
CA GLY A 71 -28.49 3.50 26.38
C GLY A 71 -28.63 4.28 25.07
N GLU A 72 -29.30 5.44 25.14
CA GLU A 72 -29.41 6.46 24.09
C GLU A 72 -29.10 7.88 24.68
N ALA A 73 -28.93 8.97 23.91
CA ALA A 73 -28.51 10.31 24.42
C ALA A 73 -28.73 11.56 23.48
N VAL A 74 -29.97 11.83 23.02
CA VAL A 74 -30.62 13.01 22.36
C VAL A 74 -30.48 14.44 23.01
N PHE A 75 -29.32 14.93 23.44
CA PHE A 75 -29.17 16.29 24.03
C PHE A 75 -29.55 17.44 23.08
N ASN A 76 -30.34 18.40 23.57
CA ASN A 76 -30.71 19.62 22.85
C ASN A 76 -30.00 20.84 23.43
N MET A 77 -29.34 21.64 22.60
CA MET A 77 -28.63 22.86 23.00
C MET A 77 -28.73 23.94 21.91
N THR A 78 -28.35 25.18 22.25
CA THR A 78 -28.19 26.26 21.26
C THR A 78 -26.77 26.80 21.32
N MET A 79 -26.06 26.75 20.18
CA MET A 79 -24.69 27.26 20.02
C MET A 79 -24.64 28.27 18.89
N ALA A 80 -24.06 29.45 19.13
CA ALA A 80 -23.91 30.52 18.13
C ALA A 80 -25.20 30.81 17.31
N GLY A 81 -26.37 30.79 17.97
CA GLY A 81 -27.68 31.00 17.35
C GLY A 81 -28.29 29.80 16.61
N SER A 82 -27.57 28.67 16.51
CA SER A 82 -28.05 27.44 15.87
C SER A 82 -28.51 26.41 16.91
N LYS A 83 -29.64 25.74 16.63
CA LYS A 83 -30.12 24.60 17.44
C LYS A 83 -29.35 23.33 17.08
N LEU A 84 -28.83 22.63 18.08
CA LEU A 84 -28.18 21.33 17.96
C LEU A 84 -28.95 20.28 18.76
N ALA A 85 -29.22 19.14 18.12
CA ALA A 85 -29.69 17.91 18.74
C ALA A 85 -28.61 16.83 18.57
N LEU A 86 -27.80 16.61 19.59
CA LEU A 86 -26.82 15.50 19.67
C LEU A 86 -27.58 14.23 20.06
N THR A 87 -27.39 13.09 19.41
CA THR A 87 -27.93 11.79 19.86
C THR A 87 -26.80 10.76 19.85
N ASN A 88 -26.39 10.27 21.02
CA ASN A 88 -25.47 9.12 21.11
C ASN A 88 -26.26 7.84 21.46
N LYS A 89 -25.91 6.68 20.91
CA LYS A 89 -26.45 5.36 21.27
C LYS A 89 -25.29 4.44 21.61
N GLN A 90 -25.31 3.83 22.78
CA GLN A 90 -24.15 3.08 23.27
C GLN A 90 -24.54 1.75 23.86
N VAL A 91 -23.62 0.79 23.72
CA VAL A 91 -23.61 -0.48 24.43
C VAL A 91 -22.32 -0.52 25.25
N SER A 92 -22.47 -0.64 26.56
CA SER A 92 -21.35 -0.70 27.51
C SER A 92 -21.39 -2.02 28.27
N LYS A 93 -20.21 -2.55 28.59
CA LYS A 93 -20.05 -3.77 29.39
C LYS A 93 -19.44 -3.40 30.73
N ILE A 94 -20.25 -3.48 31.78
CA ILE A 94 -19.81 -3.30 33.16
C ILE A 94 -19.26 -4.63 33.69
N THR A 95 -18.07 -4.57 34.29
CA THR A 95 -17.39 -5.70 34.96
C THR A 95 -17.06 -5.30 36.40
N TYR A 96 -17.58 -6.03 37.39
CA TYR A 96 -17.30 -5.78 38.81
C TYR A 96 -15.91 -6.32 39.15
N THR A 97 -14.93 -5.45 39.42
CA THR A 97 -13.51 -5.81 39.53
C THR A 97 -13.00 -5.95 40.97
N ALA A 98 -13.60 -5.26 41.93
CA ALA A 98 -13.27 -5.42 43.35
C ALA A 98 -14.45 -5.16 44.28
N ILE A 99 -14.42 -5.76 45.47
CA ILE A 99 -15.28 -5.41 46.60
C ILE A 99 -14.38 -5.28 47.82
N ALA A 100 -14.35 -4.10 48.44
CA ALA A 100 -13.51 -3.80 49.58
C ALA A 100 -14.13 -4.30 50.90
N SER A 101 -13.33 -4.39 51.97
CA SER A 101 -13.77 -4.92 53.27
C SER A 101 -14.80 -4.06 54.00
N ASN A 102 -14.94 -2.78 53.62
CA ASN A 102 -16.00 -1.88 54.09
C ASN A 102 -17.30 -1.99 53.26
N GLY A 103 -17.29 -2.79 52.19
CA GLY A 103 -18.42 -3.00 51.27
C GLY A 103 -18.32 -2.23 49.96
N ASP A 104 -17.33 -1.36 49.76
CA ASP A 104 -17.25 -0.53 48.54
C ASP A 104 -17.05 -1.40 47.30
N ILE A 105 -17.80 -1.09 46.24
CA ILE A 105 -17.86 -1.87 45.00
C ILE A 105 -17.14 -1.08 43.90
N THR A 106 -16.07 -1.66 43.34
CA THR A 106 -15.39 -1.13 42.16
C THR A 106 -15.79 -1.91 40.92
N PHE A 107 -16.07 -1.20 39.83
CA PHE A 107 -16.35 -1.78 38.53
C PHE A 107 -15.71 -0.96 37.40
N GLU A 108 -15.43 -1.65 36.29
CA GLU A 108 -15.01 -1.06 35.02
C GLU A 108 -16.20 -1.05 34.07
N ASP A 109 -16.53 0.11 33.49
CA ASP A 109 -17.49 0.22 32.39
C ASP A 109 -16.76 0.42 31.06
N VAL A 110 -16.98 -0.49 30.11
CA VAL A 110 -16.23 -0.54 28.83
C VAL A 110 -17.15 -0.33 27.64
N THR A 111 -16.95 0.76 26.90
CA THR A 111 -17.70 1.09 25.67
C THR A 111 -17.44 0.04 24.58
N GLN A 112 -18.42 -0.84 24.33
CA GLN A 112 -18.35 -1.88 23.29
C GLN A 112 -18.66 -1.30 21.90
N SER A 113 -19.61 -0.36 21.84
CA SER A 113 -19.96 0.39 20.64
C SER A 113 -20.69 1.69 20.99
N SER A 114 -20.37 2.78 20.31
CA SER A 114 -21.14 4.03 20.34
C SER A 114 -21.45 4.50 18.91
N GLU A 115 -22.67 5.00 18.70
CA GLU A 115 -23.14 5.67 17.49
C GLU A 115 -23.59 7.10 17.88
N ALA A 116 -22.81 8.10 17.52
CA ALA A 116 -23.14 9.50 17.78
C ALA A 116 -23.67 10.20 16.52
N MET A 117 -24.69 11.04 16.69
CA MET A 117 -25.33 11.82 15.63
C MET A 117 -25.50 13.28 16.05
N VAL A 118 -25.38 14.21 15.12
CA VAL A 118 -25.76 15.63 15.32
C VAL A 118 -26.81 16.00 14.27
N ASN A 119 -27.96 16.49 14.72
CA ASN A 119 -29.11 16.82 13.87
C ASN A 119 -29.49 15.69 12.88
N GLY A 120 -29.40 14.44 13.35
CA GLY A 120 -29.70 13.24 12.56
C GLY A 120 -28.60 12.78 11.59
N ARG A 121 -27.39 13.37 11.62
CA ARG A 121 -26.23 12.92 10.84
C ARG A 121 -25.20 12.25 11.74
N ALA A 122 -24.79 11.03 11.40
CA ALA A 122 -23.75 10.32 12.13
C ALA A 122 -22.40 11.08 12.12
N LEU A 123 -21.73 11.10 13.26
CA LEU A 123 -20.35 11.57 13.42
C LEU A 123 -19.39 10.37 13.28
N PRO A 124 -18.18 10.57 12.73
CA PRO A 124 -17.10 9.60 12.91
C PRO A 124 -16.77 9.50 14.40
N ASN A 125 -16.68 8.27 14.93
CA ASN A 125 -16.42 8.01 16.33
C ASN A 125 -15.31 6.94 16.49
N ASP A 126 -14.28 7.28 17.27
CA ASP A 126 -13.11 6.45 17.54
C ASP A 126 -13.16 5.74 18.92
N ASP A 127 -14.17 6.03 19.76
CA ASP A 127 -14.26 5.68 21.20
C ASP A 127 -14.55 4.20 21.51
N LYS A 128 -14.06 3.27 20.69
CA LYS A 128 -14.21 1.83 20.93
C LYS A 128 -13.19 1.36 21.95
N ASN A 129 -13.68 0.79 23.05
CA ASN A 129 -12.95 0.29 24.22
C ASN A 129 -12.48 1.36 25.23
N ASP A 130 -13.04 2.57 25.21
CA ASP A 130 -12.91 3.48 26.36
C ASP A 130 -13.43 2.78 27.63
N THR A 131 -12.68 2.95 28.73
CA THR A 131 -12.88 2.21 29.98
C THR A 131 -12.87 3.16 31.18
N ASP A 132 -14.02 3.35 31.81
CA ASP A 132 -14.15 4.14 33.03
C ASP A 132 -14.13 3.23 34.26
N THR A 133 -13.31 3.56 35.27
CA THR A 133 -13.26 2.82 36.55
C THR A 133 -13.98 3.61 37.63
N ILE A 134 -14.99 3.01 38.24
CA ILE A 134 -15.91 3.66 39.19
C ILE A 134 -15.96 2.84 40.48
N THR A 135 -15.92 3.52 41.64
CA THR A 135 -16.12 2.91 42.96
C THR A 135 -17.28 3.59 43.68
N ILE A 136 -18.21 2.82 44.23
CA ILE A 136 -19.35 3.29 45.02
C ILE A 136 -19.44 2.61 46.39
N HIS A 137 -20.02 3.31 47.36
CA HIS A 137 -20.48 2.71 48.61
C HIS A 137 -21.74 1.83 48.36
N PRO A 138 -22.07 0.87 49.24
CA PRO A 138 -23.26 0.01 49.10
C PRO A 138 -24.61 0.74 49.01
N ASP A 139 -24.69 2.00 49.44
CA ASP A 139 -25.91 2.82 49.31
C ASP A 139 -26.01 3.53 47.95
N GLY A 140 -24.96 3.54 47.12
CA GLY A 140 -24.92 4.18 45.80
C GLY A 140 -24.10 5.48 45.75
N THR A 141 -23.62 5.98 46.89
CA THR A 141 -22.80 7.19 46.91
C THR A 141 -21.41 6.97 46.28
N LEU A 142 -20.94 7.94 45.49
CA LEU A 142 -19.73 7.85 44.67
C LEU A 142 -18.45 8.04 45.51
N VAL A 143 -17.53 7.09 45.45
CA VAL A 143 -16.23 7.12 46.15
C VAL A 143 -15.11 7.58 45.21
N SER A 144 -15.04 6.99 44.01
CA SER A 144 -14.04 7.37 43.01
C SER A 144 -14.54 7.18 41.58
N TYR A 145 -14.03 7.99 40.66
CA TYR A 145 -14.33 7.95 39.23
C TYR A 145 -13.04 8.27 38.47
N LYS A 146 -12.65 7.42 37.53
CA LYS A 146 -11.47 7.61 36.68
C LYS A 146 -11.83 7.26 35.25
N SER A 147 -11.77 8.25 34.35
CA SER A 147 -12.07 7.99 32.93
C SER A 147 -10.87 7.46 32.14
N GLY A 148 -11.15 6.66 31.12
CA GLY A 148 -10.16 6.08 30.20
C GLY A 148 -9.82 6.95 28.98
N GLY A 149 -10.66 7.95 28.66
CA GLY A 149 -10.52 8.79 27.47
C GLY A 149 -9.34 9.78 27.50
N THR A 150 -9.12 10.49 26.39
CA THR A 150 -7.94 11.36 26.19
C THR A 150 -7.99 12.73 26.85
N ASP A 151 -9.11 13.15 27.44
CA ASP A 151 -9.22 14.43 28.17
C ASP A 151 -8.82 14.25 29.64
N LYS A 152 -7.70 14.87 30.04
CA LYS A 152 -7.15 14.74 31.40
C LYS A 152 -7.37 15.90 32.34
N ASP A 153 -7.80 17.09 31.87
CA ASP A 153 -7.88 18.28 32.75
C ASP A 153 -8.97 19.33 32.41
N GLU A 154 -9.93 19.11 31.49
CA GLU A 154 -11.08 20.01 31.32
C GLU A 154 -12.44 19.32 31.57
N ASP A 155 -13.23 19.94 32.46
CA ASP A 155 -14.57 19.55 32.93
C ASP A 155 -14.75 18.15 33.53
N ARG A 156 -14.77 18.10 34.88
CA ARG A 156 -15.19 16.96 35.72
C ARG A 156 -16.70 16.66 35.62
N LEU A 157 -17.19 16.46 34.40
CA LEU A 157 -18.62 16.30 34.09
C LEU A 157 -19.12 14.88 34.41
N GLY A 158 -18.33 13.85 34.15
CA GLY A 158 -18.68 12.45 34.44
C GLY A 158 -19.09 12.19 35.89
N PRO A 159 -18.27 12.55 36.90
CA PRO A 159 -18.64 12.40 38.31
C PRO A 159 -19.93 13.14 38.69
N ARG A 160 -20.18 14.32 38.09
CA ARG A 160 -21.41 15.11 38.31
C ARG A 160 -22.63 14.43 37.69
N LEU A 161 -22.54 13.97 36.44
CA LEU A 161 -23.64 13.27 35.76
C LEU A 161 -23.94 11.90 36.42
N TYR A 162 -22.91 11.16 36.82
CA TYR A 162 -23.07 9.91 37.57
C TYR A 162 -23.84 10.14 38.88
N THR A 163 -23.46 11.17 39.64
CA THR A 163 -24.14 11.56 40.89
C THR A 163 -25.58 12.01 40.65
N ALA A 164 -25.85 12.71 39.54
CA ALA A 164 -27.18 13.20 39.18
C ALA A 164 -28.15 12.11 38.68
N THR A 165 -27.65 10.94 38.29
CA THR A 165 -28.43 9.87 37.63
C THR A 165 -28.48 8.55 38.40
N THR A 166 -27.58 8.35 39.37
CA THR A 166 -27.49 7.14 40.19
C THR A 166 -28.27 7.30 41.50
N PRO A 167 -29.23 6.42 41.84
CA PRO A 167 -30.02 6.57 43.05
C PRO A 167 -29.24 6.13 44.30
N VAL A 168 -29.41 6.91 45.38
CA VAL A 168 -28.86 6.61 46.71
C VAL A 168 -29.96 6.05 47.63
N PHE A 169 -29.73 4.88 48.21
CA PHE A 169 -30.71 4.16 49.03
C PHE A 169 -30.54 4.42 50.54
N PRO A 170 -31.64 4.51 51.31
CA PRO A 170 -31.57 4.70 52.74
C PRO A 170 -31.39 3.34 53.44
N LYS A 171 -30.69 3.32 54.59
CA LYS A 171 -30.45 2.09 55.37
C LYS A 171 -31.71 1.53 56.07
N LYS A 172 -32.88 2.13 55.87
CA LYS A 172 -34.19 1.68 56.39
C LYS A 172 -34.89 0.78 55.35
N PRO A 173 -35.66 -0.24 55.77
CA PRO A 173 -36.57 -0.95 54.87
C PRO A 173 -37.59 0.02 54.25
N LEU A 174 -37.94 -0.22 52.99
CA LEU A 174 -38.84 0.57 52.16
C LEU A 174 -40.09 -0.22 51.76
N THR A 175 -41.18 0.49 51.53
CA THR A 175 -42.43 0.01 50.91
C THR A 175 -42.92 1.01 49.83
N ALA A 176 -43.87 0.59 48.99
CA ALA A 176 -44.59 1.50 48.10
C ALA A 176 -45.18 2.71 48.86
N GLY A 177 -44.99 3.91 48.32
CA GLY A 177 -45.35 5.19 48.93
C GLY A 177 -44.28 5.83 49.82
N ASP A 178 -43.22 5.11 50.20
CA ASP A 178 -42.16 5.69 51.04
C ASP A 178 -41.36 6.76 50.29
N LYS A 179 -40.99 7.81 51.04
CA LYS A 179 -40.13 8.90 50.57
C LYS A 179 -38.87 9.02 51.44
N TRP A 180 -37.80 9.49 50.82
CA TRP A 180 -36.57 9.92 51.49
C TRP A 180 -35.84 10.93 50.61
N SER A 181 -34.89 11.64 51.22
CA SER A 181 -34.05 12.62 50.52
C SER A 181 -32.58 12.36 50.86
N HIS A 182 -31.66 12.88 50.05
CA HIS A 182 -30.22 12.80 50.26
C HIS A 182 -29.56 14.15 49.92
N ASP A 183 -28.84 14.71 50.89
CA ASP A 183 -28.01 15.89 50.70
C ASP A 183 -26.58 15.48 50.35
N TYR A 184 -26.14 15.79 49.13
CA TYR A 184 -24.77 15.59 48.69
C TYR A 184 -23.90 16.75 49.18
N LEU A 185 -22.79 16.42 49.83
CA LEU A 185 -21.73 17.39 50.16
C LEU A 185 -20.81 17.60 48.94
N PRO A 186 -20.26 18.81 48.75
CA PRO A 186 -19.34 19.07 47.65
C PRO A 186 -18.02 18.29 47.85
N ASN A 187 -17.54 17.62 46.80
CA ASN A 187 -16.28 16.89 46.80
C ASN A 187 -15.31 17.54 45.81
N ASN A 188 -14.25 18.18 46.34
CA ASN A 188 -13.26 18.90 45.55
C ASN A 188 -12.30 18.00 44.76
N ASP A 189 -12.22 16.70 45.06
CA ASP A 189 -11.38 15.75 44.34
C ASP A 189 -12.12 15.21 43.11
N LEU A 190 -13.40 14.84 43.29
CA LEU A 190 -14.30 14.39 42.22
C LEU A 190 -14.89 15.54 41.39
N GLY A 191 -14.91 16.76 41.93
CA GLY A 191 -15.58 17.92 41.33
C GLY A 191 -17.11 17.90 41.40
N THR A 192 -17.69 17.05 42.25
CA THR A 192 -19.13 17.03 42.49
C THR A 192 -19.51 18.21 43.40
N ARG A 193 -20.69 18.80 43.14
CA ARG A 193 -21.18 19.97 43.86
C ARG A 193 -22.06 19.56 45.04
N LYS A 194 -22.38 20.53 45.90
CA LYS A 194 -23.49 20.38 46.84
C LYS A 194 -24.77 20.19 46.02
N ALA A 195 -25.59 19.22 46.39
CA ALA A 195 -26.84 18.95 45.70
C ALA A 195 -27.87 18.33 46.64
N HIS A 196 -29.15 18.39 46.26
CA HIS A 196 -30.24 17.71 46.95
C HIS A 196 -30.92 16.73 46.00
N ALA A 197 -31.28 15.54 46.50
CA ALA A 197 -32.15 14.62 45.79
C ALA A 197 -33.30 14.12 46.65
N ASP A 198 -34.49 14.05 46.06
CA ASP A 198 -35.68 13.44 46.64
C ASP A 198 -36.03 12.16 45.89
N TYR A 199 -36.55 11.20 46.65
CA TYR A 199 -36.88 9.86 46.17
C TYR A 199 -38.26 9.42 46.64
N GLU A 200 -39.00 8.72 45.79
CA GLU A 200 -40.32 8.17 46.10
C GLU A 200 -40.50 6.77 45.50
N VAL A 201 -40.87 5.79 46.33
CA VAL A 201 -41.20 4.44 45.85
C VAL A 201 -42.59 4.46 45.21
N LEU A 202 -42.65 4.36 43.88
CA LEU A 202 -43.92 4.31 43.14
C LEU A 202 -44.61 2.94 43.23
N GLY A 203 -43.85 1.87 43.43
CA GLY A 203 -44.37 0.50 43.57
C GLY A 203 -43.32 -0.58 43.26
N ALA A 204 -43.72 -1.84 43.37
CA ALA A 204 -42.94 -2.97 42.86
C ALA A 204 -43.60 -3.52 41.59
N GLU A 205 -42.80 -3.84 40.57
CA GLU A 205 -43.28 -4.48 39.34
C GLU A 205 -42.24 -5.44 38.75
N LYS A 206 -42.70 -6.42 37.96
CA LYS A 206 -41.81 -7.34 37.23
C LYS A 206 -41.51 -6.78 35.85
N VAL A 207 -40.22 -6.64 35.54
CA VAL A 207 -39.74 -6.29 34.20
C VAL A 207 -39.11 -7.54 33.60
N GLY A 208 -39.82 -8.17 32.67
CA GLY A 208 -39.49 -9.52 32.20
C GLY A 208 -39.60 -10.53 33.35
N ALA A 209 -38.51 -11.24 33.62
CA ALA A 209 -38.43 -12.24 34.71
C ALA A 209 -37.86 -11.68 36.03
N ILE A 210 -37.51 -10.39 36.09
CA ILE A 210 -36.80 -9.77 37.23
C ILE A 210 -37.78 -8.97 38.09
N ASP A 211 -37.73 -9.21 39.40
CA ASP A 211 -38.47 -8.44 40.41
C ASP A 211 -37.80 -7.08 40.66
N THR A 212 -38.52 -5.99 40.35
CA THR A 212 -38.01 -4.62 40.49
C THR A 212 -38.87 -3.75 41.41
N VAL A 213 -38.26 -2.66 41.87
CA VAL A 213 -38.90 -1.54 42.56
C VAL A 213 -38.76 -0.31 41.67
N LYS A 214 -39.88 0.36 41.43
CA LYS A 214 -39.96 1.59 40.66
C LYS A 214 -39.74 2.78 41.60
N VAL A 215 -38.57 3.40 41.51
CA VAL A 215 -38.18 4.56 42.32
C VAL A 215 -38.22 5.81 41.44
N LYS A 216 -39.02 6.80 41.82
CA LYS A 216 -38.92 8.15 41.27
C LYS A 216 -37.79 8.88 41.97
N MET A 217 -36.99 9.64 41.23
CA MET A 217 -35.90 10.46 41.73
C MET A 217 -35.96 11.87 41.11
N THR A 218 -35.71 12.90 41.92
CA THR A 218 -35.39 14.27 41.48
C THR A 218 -34.06 14.68 42.07
N TYR A 219 -33.26 15.47 41.34
CA TYR A 219 -31.93 15.92 41.73
C TYR A 219 -31.74 17.40 41.34
N ALA A 220 -31.05 18.18 42.18
CA ALA A 220 -30.69 19.57 41.87
C ALA A 220 -29.37 19.98 42.55
N GLU A 221 -28.43 20.52 41.78
CA GLU A 221 -27.21 21.13 42.32
C GLU A 221 -27.44 22.54 42.88
N ASP A 222 -26.82 22.81 44.03
CA ASP A 222 -26.63 24.14 44.60
C ASP A 222 -25.36 24.80 44.04
N GLY A 223 -25.40 26.12 43.85
CA GLY A 223 -24.21 26.93 43.53
C GLY A 223 -24.33 27.75 42.24
N PRO A 224 -23.19 28.24 41.69
CA PRO A 224 -23.17 29.10 40.52
C PRO A 224 -23.40 28.33 39.22
N THR A 225 -24.26 28.88 38.36
CA THR A 225 -24.66 28.28 37.08
C THR A 225 -23.48 27.95 36.16
N PRO A 226 -23.55 26.87 35.36
CA PRO A 226 -24.72 25.99 35.16
C PRO A 226 -24.83 24.88 36.22
N ASN A 227 -26.03 24.75 36.78
CA ASN A 227 -26.37 23.74 37.77
C ASN A 227 -27.15 22.61 37.09
N ILE A 228 -26.73 21.38 37.30
CA ILE A 228 -27.43 20.21 36.79
C ILE A 228 -28.66 19.96 37.67
N THR A 229 -29.82 19.88 37.02
CA THR A 229 -31.05 19.35 37.63
C THR A 229 -31.48 18.10 36.88
N GLY A 230 -32.24 17.22 37.52
CA GLY A 230 -32.76 16.03 36.89
C GLY A 230 -34.00 15.45 37.56
N SER A 231 -34.76 14.66 36.80
CA SER A 231 -35.99 14.03 37.27
C SER A 231 -36.34 12.79 36.46
N GLY A 232 -36.77 11.72 37.11
CA GLY A 232 -37.13 10.48 36.41
C GLY A 232 -37.57 9.33 37.30
N THR A 233 -37.57 8.16 36.69
CA THR A 233 -37.98 6.87 37.25
C THR A 233 -36.90 5.82 36.98
N ILE A 234 -36.60 4.99 37.97
CA ILE A 234 -35.57 3.95 37.92
C ILE A 234 -36.19 2.64 38.41
N TRP A 235 -36.03 1.58 37.63
CA TRP A 235 -36.45 0.21 37.95
C TRP A 235 -35.26 -0.52 38.56
N VAL A 236 -35.23 -0.56 39.88
CA VAL A 236 -34.15 -1.13 40.69
C VAL A 236 -34.45 -2.61 40.95
N GLU A 237 -33.53 -3.51 40.61
CA GLU A 237 -33.66 -4.94 40.93
C GLU A 237 -33.64 -5.17 42.44
N LYS A 238 -34.70 -5.78 43.01
CA LYS A 238 -34.87 -5.97 44.46
C LYS A 238 -33.69 -6.69 45.13
N LEU A 239 -33.09 -7.64 44.42
CA LEU A 239 -32.05 -8.51 44.96
C LEU A 239 -30.71 -7.77 45.12
N SER A 240 -30.32 -7.03 44.09
CA SER A 240 -28.98 -6.46 43.88
C SER A 240 -28.87 -4.95 44.08
N GLY A 241 -29.99 -4.22 44.14
CA GLY A 241 -30.01 -2.76 44.16
C GLY A 241 -29.65 -2.09 42.84
N ASP A 242 -29.50 -2.85 41.76
CA ASP A 242 -28.96 -2.36 40.49
C ASP A 242 -30.06 -1.93 39.50
N PRO A 243 -29.89 -0.80 38.78
CA PRO A 243 -30.81 -0.40 37.72
C PRO A 243 -30.92 -1.45 36.60
N LEU A 244 -32.13 -1.97 36.39
CA LEU A 244 -32.49 -2.79 35.23
C LEU A 244 -32.96 -1.91 34.06
N ARG A 245 -33.72 -0.87 34.38
CA ARG A 245 -34.14 0.18 33.45
C ARG A 245 -34.10 1.52 34.19
N THR A 246 -33.66 2.56 33.50
CA THR A 246 -33.81 3.95 33.95
C THR A 246 -34.70 4.67 32.94
N GLU A 247 -35.38 5.76 33.31
CA GLU A 247 -36.05 6.72 32.44
C GLU A 247 -36.03 8.09 33.13
N TYR A 248 -35.19 9.01 32.66
CA TYR A 248 -34.79 10.21 33.38
C TYR A 248 -34.83 11.44 32.48
N THR A 249 -34.51 12.60 33.04
CA THR A 249 -34.33 13.88 32.35
C THR A 249 -33.27 14.66 33.10
N VAL A 250 -32.46 15.44 32.40
CA VAL A 250 -31.47 16.36 32.96
C VAL A 250 -31.54 17.70 32.24
N ASP A 251 -31.30 18.77 32.99
CA ASP A 251 -31.17 20.14 32.47
C ASP A 251 -29.95 20.81 33.09
N GLY A 252 -29.43 21.85 32.43
CA GLY A 252 -28.26 22.57 32.91
C GLY A 252 -26.92 21.88 32.70
N VAL A 253 -26.82 20.92 31.76
CA VAL A 253 -25.58 20.19 31.49
C VAL A 253 -24.65 21.06 30.60
N PRO A 254 -23.41 21.37 31.01
CA PRO A 254 -22.45 22.13 30.20
C PRO A 254 -21.76 21.26 29.14
N PHE A 255 -21.51 21.83 27.97
CA PHE A 255 -20.90 21.19 26.79
C PHE A 255 -19.82 22.10 26.17
N GLY A 256 -18.66 21.54 25.87
CA GLY A 256 -17.57 22.24 25.17
C GLY A 256 -16.56 22.95 26.08
N PRO A 257 -15.44 23.43 25.52
CA PRO A 257 -14.33 24.02 26.27
C PRO A 257 -14.74 25.32 26.98
N ALA A 258 -13.94 25.73 27.97
CA ALA A 258 -14.28 26.79 28.92
C ALA A 258 -14.76 28.11 28.30
N GLU A 259 -14.25 28.47 27.12
CA GLU A 259 -14.54 29.73 26.44
C GLU A 259 -15.82 29.70 25.56
N GLN A 260 -16.43 28.52 25.34
CA GLN A 260 -17.57 28.34 24.42
C GLN A 260 -18.69 27.44 24.99
N LYS A 261 -18.81 27.35 26.32
CA LYS A 261 -19.75 26.42 26.99
C LYS A 261 -21.21 26.61 26.55
N ALA A 262 -21.75 25.61 25.88
CA ALA A 262 -23.17 25.49 25.60
C ALA A 262 -23.87 24.81 26.79
N ILE A 263 -25.10 25.22 27.09
CA ILE A 263 -25.94 24.53 28.08
C ILE A 263 -26.97 23.68 27.33
N ALA A 264 -27.11 22.43 27.74
CA ALA A 264 -27.99 21.46 27.11
C ALA A 264 -29.00 20.87 28.09
N SER A 265 -30.17 20.52 27.55
CA SER A 265 -31.26 19.83 28.23
C SER A 265 -31.54 18.49 27.54
N GLY A 266 -32.04 17.51 28.29
CA GLY A 266 -32.13 16.14 27.83
C GLY A 266 -33.12 15.25 28.58
N THR A 267 -33.69 14.26 27.91
CA THR A 267 -34.08 12.99 28.53
C THR A 267 -32.85 12.19 28.92
N LEU A 268 -33.01 11.16 29.76
CA LEU A 268 -32.11 10.00 29.96
C LEU A 268 -33.00 8.69 30.17
N ALA A 269 -32.50 7.43 30.11
CA ALA A 269 -33.04 6.02 30.14
C ALA A 269 -32.11 4.85 29.65
N GLU A 270 -31.88 3.83 30.47
CA GLU A 270 -31.07 2.66 30.09
C GLU A 270 -31.89 1.40 30.13
N THR A 271 -31.36 0.34 29.53
CA THR A 271 -31.82 -1.01 29.80
C THR A 271 -30.63 -1.95 29.90
N ARG A 272 -30.54 -2.69 31.02
CA ARG A 272 -29.63 -3.81 31.18
C ARG A 272 -30.15 -4.97 30.33
N THR A 273 -29.44 -5.22 29.23
CA THR A 273 -29.82 -6.21 28.20
C THR A 273 -29.34 -7.63 28.54
N GLU A 274 -28.20 -7.76 29.22
CA GLU A 274 -27.65 -9.04 29.67
C GLU A 274 -27.01 -8.91 31.06
N GLY A 275 -26.93 -10.02 31.79
CA GLY A 275 -26.29 -10.09 33.10
C GLY A 275 -27.05 -9.41 34.24
N GLY A 276 -26.47 -9.47 35.44
CA GLY A 276 -27.00 -8.86 36.65
C GLY A 276 -26.11 -9.15 37.87
N PRO A 277 -26.01 -8.25 38.86
CA PRO A 277 -24.99 -8.35 39.93
C PRO A 277 -25.27 -9.43 40.98
N LEU A 278 -26.49 -10.00 40.99
CA LEU A 278 -26.82 -11.16 41.79
C LEU A 278 -27.73 -12.10 41.00
N LEU A 279 -27.39 -12.36 39.73
CA LEU A 279 -27.96 -13.54 39.08
C LEU A 279 -27.57 -14.77 39.90
N ALA A 280 -28.58 -15.46 40.42
CA ALA A 280 -28.39 -16.69 41.17
C ALA A 280 -27.53 -17.65 40.34
N SER A 281 -26.46 -18.14 40.96
CA SER A 281 -25.60 -19.20 40.46
C SER A 281 -26.42 -20.24 39.69
N LYS A 282 -26.32 -20.23 38.35
CA LYS A 282 -26.42 -21.46 37.58
C LYS A 282 -25.23 -22.29 38.02
N THR A 283 -25.45 -23.02 39.11
CA THR A 283 -24.56 -23.97 39.76
C THR A 283 -23.14 -23.95 39.21
N ALA A 284 -22.24 -23.29 39.95
CA ALA A 284 -20.86 -23.77 40.03
C ALA A 284 -20.91 -25.31 40.10
N PRO A 285 -20.07 -26.04 39.34
CA PRO A 285 -20.14 -27.48 39.29
C PRO A 285 -20.20 -28.03 40.71
N GLY A 286 -21.23 -28.83 41.00
CA GLY A 286 -21.30 -29.57 42.25
C GLY A 286 -20.01 -30.36 42.44
N SER A 287 -19.67 -30.65 43.69
CA SER A 287 -18.48 -31.43 44.05
C SER A 287 -18.20 -32.54 43.05
N ALA A 288 -16.94 -32.66 42.62
CA ALA A 288 -16.52 -33.56 41.56
C ALA A 288 -16.78 -35.03 41.89
N THR A 289 -18.03 -35.47 41.70
CA THR A 289 -18.27 -36.69 40.96
C THR A 289 -17.66 -36.46 39.60
N ALA A 290 -16.64 -37.24 39.25
CA ALA A 290 -15.94 -37.08 38.00
C ALA A 290 -16.91 -37.29 36.84
N SER A 291 -17.40 -36.20 36.25
CA SER A 291 -17.84 -36.19 34.87
C SER A 291 -16.65 -36.75 34.09
N LYS A 292 -16.77 -37.97 33.55
CA LYS A 292 -15.75 -38.53 32.68
C LYS A 292 -15.42 -37.48 31.63
N ASP A 293 -14.16 -37.06 31.55
CA ASP A 293 -13.65 -36.27 30.44
C ASP A 293 -14.07 -37.01 29.17
N LYS A 294 -14.91 -36.38 28.33
CA LYS A 294 -15.39 -37.02 27.11
C LYS A 294 -14.18 -37.41 26.27
N THR A 295 -14.18 -38.65 25.80
CA THR A 295 -13.11 -39.11 24.91
C THR A 295 -13.27 -38.44 23.55
N VAL A 296 -12.19 -38.34 22.78
CA VAL A 296 -12.27 -37.77 21.43
C VAL A 296 -13.22 -38.63 20.58
N ASP A 297 -13.12 -39.94 20.72
CA ASP A 297 -13.94 -40.92 20.00
C ASP A 297 -15.45 -40.78 20.31
N GLU A 298 -15.82 -40.45 21.55
CA GLU A 298 -17.21 -40.15 21.95
C GLU A 298 -17.78 -38.88 21.30
N VAL A 299 -16.96 -37.85 21.10
CA VAL A 299 -17.40 -36.57 20.50
C VAL A 299 -17.50 -36.66 18.98
N VAL A 300 -16.56 -37.36 18.33
CA VAL A 300 -16.45 -37.38 16.86
C VAL A 300 -17.13 -38.58 16.19
N LYS A 301 -17.84 -39.43 16.93
CA LYS A 301 -18.46 -40.67 16.43
C LYS A 301 -19.32 -40.53 15.15
N ASP A 302 -19.99 -39.39 14.99
CA ASP A 302 -20.89 -39.09 13.86
C ASP A 302 -20.26 -38.12 12.84
N PHE A 303 -18.93 -37.94 12.88
CA PHE A 303 -18.18 -37.02 12.01
C PHE A 303 -17.38 -37.79 10.95
N THR A 304 -17.23 -37.18 9.78
CA THR A 304 -16.30 -37.69 8.75
C THR A 304 -14.87 -37.41 9.20
N LYS A 305 -14.08 -38.47 9.44
CA LYS A 305 -12.66 -38.38 9.77
C LYS A 305 -11.82 -38.11 8.53
N LEU A 306 -11.03 -37.05 8.58
CA LEU A 306 -10.09 -36.64 7.54
C LEU A 306 -8.66 -36.75 8.11
N PRO A 307 -7.93 -37.85 7.84
CA PRO A 307 -6.55 -38.01 8.31
C PRO A 307 -5.58 -37.09 7.55
N GLY A 308 -4.46 -36.73 8.19
CA GLY A 308 -3.43 -35.87 7.62
C GLY A 308 -2.52 -35.29 8.71
N ILE A 309 -1.78 -34.22 8.39
CA ILE A 309 -0.81 -33.59 9.30
C ILE A 309 -1.41 -33.28 10.68
N VAL A 310 -2.59 -32.67 10.70
CA VAL A 310 -3.51 -32.56 11.85
C VAL A 310 -4.75 -33.36 11.48
N THR A 311 -5.23 -34.25 12.36
CA THR A 311 -6.45 -35.01 12.04
C THR A 311 -7.66 -34.10 12.20
N LEU A 312 -8.49 -34.00 11.17
CA LEU A 312 -9.73 -33.22 11.19
C LEU A 312 -10.95 -34.14 11.23
N TYR A 313 -12.03 -33.65 11.83
CA TYR A 313 -13.33 -34.30 11.85
C TYR A 313 -14.37 -33.28 11.40
N ARG A 314 -15.10 -33.55 10.31
CA ARG A 314 -16.13 -32.63 9.78
C ARG A 314 -17.52 -33.27 9.82
N LYS A 315 -18.49 -32.51 10.32
CA LYS A 315 -19.92 -32.82 10.21
C LYS A 315 -20.65 -31.60 9.68
N LYS A 316 -21.32 -31.75 8.54
CA LYS A 316 -22.05 -30.68 7.85
C LYS A 316 -23.52 -31.06 7.73
N ASP A 317 -24.32 -30.44 8.59
CA ASP A 317 -25.78 -30.52 8.60
C ASP A 317 -26.37 -29.27 7.91
N ALA A 318 -27.68 -29.26 7.62
CA ALA A 318 -28.33 -28.19 6.85
C ALA A 318 -28.17 -26.75 7.42
N THR A 319 -27.89 -26.62 8.73
CA THR A 319 -27.75 -25.34 9.43
C THR A 319 -26.40 -25.15 10.14
N LYS A 320 -25.51 -26.16 10.11
CA LYS A 320 -24.24 -26.12 10.84
C LYS A 320 -23.15 -26.93 10.14
N ASP A 321 -22.00 -26.30 9.94
CA ASP A 321 -20.76 -26.93 9.48
C ASP A 321 -19.77 -26.92 10.65
N THR A 322 -19.55 -28.08 11.28
CA THR A 322 -18.66 -28.23 12.44
C THR A 322 -17.39 -28.94 12.01
N ILE A 323 -16.24 -28.30 12.26
CA ILE A 323 -14.90 -28.84 11.97
C ILE A 323 -14.11 -28.86 13.28
N TYR A 324 -13.83 -30.06 13.77
CA TYR A 324 -12.89 -30.26 14.88
C TYR A 324 -11.50 -30.58 14.36
N ALA A 325 -10.47 -30.08 15.06
CA ALA A 325 -9.08 -30.48 14.88
C ALA A 325 -8.62 -31.27 16.10
N GLU A 326 -8.02 -32.44 15.87
CA GLU A 326 -7.38 -33.26 16.89
C GLU A 326 -5.87 -33.06 16.85
N LEU A 327 -5.34 -32.40 17.88
CA LEU A 327 -3.93 -32.07 18.03
C LEU A 327 -3.25 -33.09 18.96
N ARG A 328 -2.14 -33.68 18.52
CA ARG A 328 -1.26 -34.49 19.38
C ARG A 328 -0.41 -33.59 20.26
N GLU A 329 -0.03 -34.05 21.45
CA GLU A 329 0.88 -33.32 22.34
C GLU A 329 2.21 -32.98 21.67
N ASP A 330 2.72 -33.81 20.75
CA ASP A 330 3.94 -33.54 20.00
C ASP A 330 3.82 -32.40 18.96
N GLN A 331 2.60 -31.93 18.67
CA GLN A 331 2.35 -30.82 17.74
C GLN A 331 2.22 -29.48 18.46
N ILE A 332 1.93 -29.50 19.77
CA ILE A 332 1.87 -28.31 20.60
C ILE A 332 3.29 -27.76 20.75
N GLY A 333 3.47 -26.47 20.52
CA GLY A 333 4.75 -25.78 20.54
C GLY A 333 5.54 -25.82 19.23
N LYS A 334 5.20 -26.68 18.26
CA LYS A 334 5.85 -26.68 16.93
C LYS A 334 5.40 -25.47 16.09
N LEU A 335 6.35 -24.95 15.30
CA LEU A 335 6.07 -23.89 14.34
C LEU A 335 5.31 -24.43 13.13
N MET A 336 4.31 -23.68 12.70
CA MET A 336 3.51 -23.90 11.51
C MET A 336 3.36 -22.59 10.76
N MET A 337 3.02 -22.70 9.49
CA MET A 337 2.65 -21.57 8.64
C MET A 337 1.28 -21.83 8.04
N LEU A 338 0.44 -20.80 8.09
CA LEU A 338 -0.83 -20.71 7.39
C LEU A 338 -0.60 -19.79 6.19
N GLU A 339 -0.35 -20.37 5.03
CA GLU A 339 -0.24 -19.66 3.75
C GLU A 339 -1.65 -19.41 3.19
N THR A 340 -1.85 -18.26 2.54
CA THR A 340 -3.18 -17.83 2.08
C THR A 340 -3.14 -17.31 0.65
N THR A 341 -3.82 -18.03 -0.25
CA THR A 341 -3.88 -17.70 -1.68
C THR A 341 -5.32 -17.50 -2.14
N ALA A 342 -5.59 -16.39 -2.82
CA ALA A 342 -6.85 -16.16 -3.54
C ALA A 342 -6.99 -17.19 -4.66
N SER A 343 -8.00 -18.06 -4.58
CA SER A 343 -8.35 -19.04 -5.63
C SER A 343 -9.36 -18.47 -6.62
N THR A 344 -10.09 -17.44 -6.22
CA THR A 344 -10.91 -16.58 -7.07
C THR A 344 -10.76 -15.14 -6.58
N GLY A 345 -10.76 -14.17 -7.48
CA GLY A 345 -10.64 -12.75 -7.15
C GLY A 345 -11.67 -11.91 -7.89
N THR A 346 -11.57 -10.59 -7.71
CA THR A 346 -12.47 -9.62 -8.37
C THR A 346 -12.00 -9.24 -9.77
N ALA A 347 -10.91 -9.81 -10.27
CA ALA A 347 -10.23 -9.50 -11.54
C ALA A 347 -9.61 -8.10 -11.66
N GLY A 348 -10.05 -7.13 -10.85
CA GLY A 348 -9.42 -5.79 -10.73
C GLY A 348 -8.48 -5.69 -9.52
N GLN A 349 -9.00 -5.84 -8.30
CA GLN A 349 -8.21 -5.65 -7.08
C GLN A 349 -7.47 -6.92 -6.61
N VAL A 350 -7.98 -8.10 -6.99
CA VAL A 350 -7.40 -9.41 -6.68
C VAL A 350 -7.62 -10.33 -7.87
N VAL A 351 -6.58 -11.05 -8.27
CA VAL A 351 -6.64 -12.13 -9.27
C VAL A 351 -6.38 -13.49 -8.61
N THR A 352 -6.75 -14.58 -9.28
CA THR A 352 -6.43 -15.93 -8.79
C THR A 352 -4.91 -16.14 -8.75
N GLY A 353 -4.44 -16.84 -7.72
CA GLY A 353 -3.02 -17.02 -7.41
C GLY A 353 -2.45 -16.05 -6.38
N ASN A 354 -3.02 -14.84 -6.20
CA ASN A 354 -2.42 -13.83 -5.32
C ASN A 354 -2.35 -14.26 -3.84
N PRO A 355 -1.22 -14.00 -3.14
CA PRO A 355 -1.17 -14.11 -1.68
C PRO A 355 -2.09 -13.09 -1.02
N ILE A 356 -2.49 -13.37 0.22
CA ILE A 356 -3.29 -12.46 1.05
C ILE A 356 -2.50 -11.99 2.28
N ASP A 357 -2.39 -12.80 3.34
CA ASP A 357 -1.60 -12.49 4.54
C ASP A 357 -1.15 -13.79 5.23
N ASP A 358 0.07 -14.23 4.93
CA ASP A 358 0.65 -15.47 5.46
C ASP A 358 1.03 -15.34 6.95
N LEU A 359 0.72 -16.37 7.75
CA LEU A 359 0.84 -16.33 9.20
C LEU A 359 1.70 -17.47 9.77
N VAL A 360 2.85 -17.14 10.34
CA VAL A 360 3.68 -18.08 11.12
C VAL A 360 3.25 -18.09 12.58
N PHE A 361 2.94 -19.28 13.11
CA PHE A 361 2.43 -19.45 14.46
C PHE A 361 2.84 -20.80 15.08
N LYS A 362 2.51 -20.99 16.35
CA LYS A 362 2.55 -22.28 17.06
C LYS A 362 1.29 -22.43 17.90
N PHE A 363 0.82 -23.66 18.12
CA PHE A 363 -0.20 -23.90 19.15
C PHE A 363 0.47 -23.91 20.52
N THR A 364 0.04 -23.05 21.44
CA THR A 364 0.41 -23.09 22.86
C THR A 364 -0.76 -23.60 23.70
N ARG A 365 -0.49 -24.13 24.89
CA ARG A 365 -1.50 -24.70 25.78
C ARG A 365 -1.61 -23.88 27.07
N THR A 366 -2.83 -23.54 27.45
CA THR A 366 -3.20 -23.15 28.82
C THR A 366 -4.00 -24.29 29.45
N ASP A 367 -4.43 -24.16 30.71
CA ASP A 367 -5.02 -25.27 31.46
C ASP A 367 -6.24 -25.92 30.76
N ASP A 368 -7.13 -25.11 30.18
CA ASP A 368 -8.37 -25.52 29.52
C ASP A 368 -8.46 -25.17 28.01
N ARG A 369 -7.44 -24.53 27.44
CA ARG A 369 -7.46 -24.01 26.04
C ARG A 369 -6.17 -24.28 25.27
N ILE A 370 -6.32 -24.27 23.95
CA ILE A 370 -5.22 -24.17 22.98
C ILE A 370 -5.27 -22.79 22.35
N VAL A 371 -4.12 -22.10 22.29
CA VAL A 371 -3.99 -20.74 21.75
C VAL A 371 -3.10 -20.76 20.51
N MET A 372 -3.53 -20.07 19.47
CA MET A 372 -2.77 -19.80 18.26
C MET A 372 -1.86 -18.60 18.53
N THR A 373 -0.55 -18.86 18.70
CA THR A 373 0.42 -17.86 19.14
C THR A 373 1.46 -17.58 18.05
N VAL A 374 1.58 -16.32 17.65
CA VAL A 374 2.60 -15.83 16.72
C VAL A 374 3.84 -15.42 17.52
N PRO A 375 4.97 -16.14 17.37
CA PRO A 375 6.19 -15.80 18.09
C PRO A 375 6.83 -14.52 17.52
N ASN A 376 7.52 -13.75 18.35
CA ASN A 376 8.31 -12.63 17.84
C ASN A 376 9.66 -13.15 17.31
N PHE A 377 9.75 -13.28 15.99
CA PHE A 377 10.96 -13.69 15.28
C PHE A 377 11.75 -12.51 14.67
N ARG A 378 11.40 -11.26 14.99
CA ARG A 378 12.11 -10.07 14.51
C ARG A 378 13.35 -9.73 15.32
N TYR A 379 13.38 -10.11 16.60
CA TYR A 379 14.49 -9.86 17.52
C TYR A 379 15.00 -11.22 18.05
N ARG A 380 16.26 -11.57 17.80
CA ARG A 380 16.79 -12.91 18.11
C ARG A 380 18.17 -12.86 18.80
N THR A 381 18.54 -13.99 19.41
CA THR A 381 19.91 -14.33 19.80
C THR A 381 20.14 -15.82 19.52
N SER A 382 21.38 -16.16 19.19
CA SER A 382 21.89 -17.50 18.95
C SER A 382 21.86 -18.41 20.19
N ASP A 383 22.05 -17.88 21.40
CA ASP A 383 21.92 -18.66 22.65
C ASP A 383 20.56 -18.41 23.33
N PRO A 384 19.61 -19.36 23.27
CA PRO A 384 18.28 -19.23 23.89
C PRO A 384 18.30 -19.26 25.42
N LYS A 385 19.42 -19.64 26.05
CA LYS A 385 19.63 -19.71 27.50
C LYS A 385 20.30 -18.46 28.09
N SER A 386 20.86 -17.60 27.24
CA SER A 386 21.57 -16.37 27.60
C SER A 386 20.73 -15.41 28.46
N PRO A 387 21.36 -14.49 29.22
CA PRO A 387 20.66 -13.36 29.84
C PRO A 387 19.90 -12.52 28.81
N THR A 388 20.48 -12.32 27.61
CA THR A 388 19.83 -11.63 26.49
C THR A 388 18.53 -12.31 26.07
N ALA A 389 18.51 -13.64 25.91
CA ALA A 389 17.28 -14.35 25.57
C ALA A 389 16.17 -14.18 26.63
N LYS A 390 16.54 -14.03 27.91
CA LYS A 390 15.59 -13.70 28.98
C LYS A 390 15.09 -12.26 28.88
N ALA A 391 15.94 -11.32 28.48
CA ALA A 391 15.56 -9.92 28.24
C ALA A 391 14.62 -9.80 27.03
N LEU A 392 14.98 -10.38 25.88
CA LEU A 392 14.14 -10.38 24.67
C LEU A 392 12.73 -10.93 24.94
N ARG A 393 12.60 -12.06 25.65
CA ARG A 393 11.29 -12.63 26.04
C ARG A 393 10.47 -11.75 27.01
N ARG A 394 11.09 -10.77 27.67
CA ARG A 394 10.40 -9.78 28.53
C ARG A 394 10.05 -8.50 27.78
N SER A 395 10.92 -8.07 26.87
CA SER A 395 10.76 -6.84 26.07
C SER A 395 9.83 -7.01 24.88
N PHE A 396 9.76 -8.22 24.30
CA PHE A 396 9.05 -8.51 23.07
C PHE A 396 8.05 -9.66 23.27
N ALA A 397 6.78 -9.32 23.44
CA ALA A 397 5.70 -10.28 23.63
C ALA A 397 5.39 -11.10 22.35
N GLU A 398 4.94 -12.34 22.54
CA GLU A 398 4.31 -13.14 21.49
C GLU A 398 2.82 -12.74 21.35
N ALA A 399 2.29 -12.69 20.13
CA ALA A 399 0.91 -12.29 19.89
C ALA A 399 -0.04 -13.50 19.92
N GLN A 400 -1.12 -13.45 20.71
CA GLN A 400 -2.16 -14.46 20.71
C GLN A 400 -3.27 -14.05 19.74
N ILE A 401 -3.52 -14.85 18.71
CA ILE A 401 -4.41 -14.49 17.59
C ILE A 401 -5.80 -15.13 17.72
N GLN A 402 -5.86 -16.37 18.20
CA GLN A 402 -7.11 -17.11 18.38
C GLN A 402 -6.99 -18.10 19.55
N SER A 403 -8.09 -18.36 20.27
CA SER A 403 -8.07 -19.23 21.45
C SER A 403 -9.24 -20.22 21.45
N PHE A 404 -8.93 -21.50 21.40
CA PHE A 404 -9.87 -22.61 21.27
C PHE A 404 -10.02 -23.35 22.61
N LYS A 405 -11.26 -23.64 23.00
CA LYS A 405 -11.55 -24.50 24.16
C LYS A 405 -11.19 -25.95 23.84
N ILE A 406 -10.67 -26.69 24.82
CA ILE A 406 -10.49 -28.14 24.72
C ILE A 406 -11.86 -28.80 24.92
N GLU A 407 -12.39 -29.44 23.88
CA GLU A 407 -13.71 -30.09 23.89
C GLU A 407 -13.66 -31.55 24.34
N ALA A 408 -12.54 -32.24 24.11
CA ALA A 408 -12.28 -33.62 24.53
C ALA A 408 -10.78 -33.89 24.65
N LYS A 409 -10.42 -34.98 25.36
CA LYS A 409 -9.04 -35.45 25.50
C LYS A 409 -9.00 -36.95 25.23
N GLN A 410 -7.97 -37.44 24.55
CA GLN A 410 -7.70 -38.86 24.38
C GLN A 410 -6.41 -39.25 25.08
N ALA A 411 -6.50 -39.79 26.29
CA ALA A 411 -5.32 -40.22 27.04
C ALA A 411 -4.49 -41.29 26.30
N SER A 412 -5.15 -42.24 25.62
CA SER A 412 -4.47 -43.31 24.88
C SER A 412 -3.72 -42.85 23.62
N ARG A 413 -4.15 -41.73 23.01
CA ARG A 413 -3.52 -41.16 21.81
C ARG A 413 -2.68 -39.89 22.11
N LYS A 414 -2.70 -39.41 23.36
CA LYS A 414 -2.11 -38.13 23.80
C LYS A 414 -2.56 -36.97 22.91
N THR A 415 -3.88 -36.84 22.72
CA THR A 415 -4.48 -35.79 21.89
C THR A 415 -5.51 -34.96 22.65
N VAL A 416 -5.73 -33.75 22.14
CA VAL A 416 -6.82 -32.85 22.52
C VAL A 416 -7.66 -32.49 21.28
N LEU A 417 -8.97 -32.35 21.45
CA LEU A 417 -9.89 -31.93 20.40
C LEU A 417 -10.26 -30.46 20.60
N ILE A 418 -10.20 -29.68 19.52
CA ILE A 418 -10.56 -28.25 19.52
C ILE A 418 -11.52 -27.93 18.36
N ASP A 419 -12.46 -27.01 18.57
CA ASP A 419 -13.37 -26.53 17.53
C ASP A 419 -12.69 -25.45 16.68
N VAL A 420 -12.48 -25.72 15.39
CA VAL A 420 -11.87 -24.79 14.43
C VAL A 420 -12.87 -24.28 13.39
N SER A 421 -14.17 -24.52 13.58
CA SER A 421 -15.23 -24.17 12.62
C SER A 421 -15.24 -22.69 12.26
N GLU A 422 -15.01 -21.80 13.24
CA GLU A 422 -14.97 -20.36 13.02
C GLU A 422 -13.62 -19.84 12.52
N LEU A 423 -12.52 -20.60 12.64
CA LEU A 423 -11.19 -20.13 12.25
C LEU A 423 -11.18 -19.70 10.77
N PHE A 424 -11.66 -20.58 9.89
CA PHE A 424 -11.66 -20.37 8.44
C PHE A 424 -12.84 -19.55 7.92
N LYS A 425 -13.81 -19.19 8.77
CA LYS A 425 -14.91 -18.25 8.45
C LYS A 425 -14.66 -16.84 9.00
N SER A 426 -13.80 -16.72 10.00
CA SER A 426 -13.29 -15.46 10.52
C SER A 426 -12.39 -14.78 9.50
N ASP A 427 -12.09 -13.49 9.72
CA ASP A 427 -11.20 -12.71 8.87
C ASP A 427 -9.72 -12.92 9.27
N ILE A 428 -9.29 -14.18 9.44
CA ILE A 428 -7.95 -14.54 9.94
C ILE A 428 -6.85 -14.12 8.95
N ALA A 429 -7.09 -14.24 7.64
CA ALA A 429 -6.27 -13.67 6.57
C ALA A 429 -6.47 -12.15 6.37
N GLN A 430 -7.30 -11.52 7.19
CA GLN A 430 -7.65 -10.09 7.15
C GLN A 430 -8.24 -9.61 5.81
N VAL A 431 -8.75 -10.53 4.97
CA VAL A 431 -9.37 -10.33 3.64
C VAL A 431 -10.21 -9.06 3.54
N SER A 432 -10.94 -8.68 4.59
CA SER A 432 -11.73 -7.43 4.63
C SER A 432 -10.96 -6.16 4.30
N ARG A 433 -9.67 -6.04 4.64
CA ARG A 433 -8.93 -4.80 4.36
C ARG A 433 -8.67 -4.59 2.87
N ILE A 434 -8.69 -5.64 2.04
CA ILE A 434 -8.60 -5.54 0.57
C ILE A 434 -9.68 -4.58 0.04
N PHE A 435 -10.86 -4.59 0.67
CA PHE A 435 -11.98 -3.73 0.31
C PHE A 435 -12.13 -2.48 1.20
N SER A 436 -11.33 -2.37 2.27
CA SER A 436 -11.38 -1.26 3.23
C SER A 436 -10.31 -0.19 2.98
N SER A 437 -9.24 -0.50 2.26
CA SER A 437 -8.24 0.48 1.84
C SER A 437 -8.61 1.09 0.49
N GLY A 438 -8.63 2.42 0.44
CA GLY A 438 -8.63 3.16 -0.81
C GLY A 438 -7.22 3.30 -1.39
N PRO A 439 -7.05 3.85 -2.60
CA PRO A 439 -5.74 4.04 -3.24
C PRO A 439 -4.82 5.04 -2.51
N ILE A 440 -5.23 5.62 -1.39
CA ILE A 440 -4.43 6.51 -0.55
C ILE A 440 -4.58 6.10 0.93
N PRO A 441 -3.53 5.58 1.59
CA PRO A 441 -3.54 5.35 3.02
C PRO A 441 -3.79 6.65 3.79
N GLY A 442 -4.75 6.66 4.72
CA GLY A 442 -5.11 7.83 5.53
C GLY A 442 -6.19 8.74 4.95
N LEU A 443 -6.64 8.53 3.71
CA LEU A 443 -7.84 9.17 3.14
C LEU A 443 -8.82 8.07 2.74
N GLY A 444 -9.82 7.81 3.61
CA GLY A 444 -10.67 6.62 3.59
C GLY A 444 -11.53 6.42 2.32
N GLY A 445 -10.91 5.93 1.26
CA GLY A 445 -11.53 5.60 -0.03
C GLY A 445 -11.79 4.11 -0.26
N GLY A 446 -11.84 3.29 0.79
CA GLY A 446 -12.24 1.89 0.67
C GLY A 446 -13.72 1.78 0.28
N GLY A 447 -14.08 0.76 -0.52
CA GLY A 447 -15.39 0.64 -1.17
C GLY A 447 -16.61 0.41 -0.26
N GLY A 448 -16.43 0.54 1.06
CA GLY A 448 -17.48 0.39 2.08
C GLY A 448 -17.92 -1.06 2.32
N TYR A 449 -17.17 -2.07 1.87
CA TYR A 449 -17.60 -3.46 2.01
C TYR A 449 -17.40 -4.02 3.43
N SER A 450 -18.36 -4.80 3.90
CA SER A 450 -18.28 -5.61 5.12
C SER A 450 -18.54 -7.09 4.83
N ILE A 451 -18.01 -7.99 5.65
CA ILE A 451 -18.20 -9.44 5.48
C ILE A 451 -19.66 -9.80 5.78
N ASP A 452 -20.34 -10.38 4.79
CA ASP A 452 -21.61 -11.06 4.95
C ASP A 452 -21.35 -12.45 5.57
N ARG A 453 -21.52 -12.55 6.89
CA ARG A 453 -21.28 -13.80 7.64
C ARG A 453 -22.29 -14.90 7.34
N GLU A 454 -23.50 -14.57 6.89
CA GLU A 454 -24.52 -15.56 6.54
C GLU A 454 -24.20 -16.24 5.21
N LYS A 455 -23.62 -15.48 4.27
CA LYS A 455 -23.17 -16.02 2.96
C LYS A 455 -21.72 -16.53 2.97
N THR A 456 -20.93 -16.31 4.02
CA THR A 456 -19.53 -16.77 4.08
C THR A 456 -19.44 -18.20 4.63
N PHE A 457 -18.86 -19.13 3.87
CA PHE A 457 -18.79 -20.55 4.24
C PHE A 457 -17.53 -21.28 3.76
N VAL A 458 -17.19 -22.38 4.44
CA VAL A 458 -16.11 -23.28 4.05
C VAL A 458 -16.59 -24.18 2.90
N ALA A 459 -16.09 -23.91 1.70
CA ALA A 459 -16.42 -24.64 0.48
C ALA A 459 -15.86 -26.08 0.55
N SER A 460 -14.56 -26.24 0.78
CA SER A 460 -13.88 -27.54 0.81
C SER A 460 -12.84 -27.64 1.92
N VAL A 461 -12.59 -28.88 2.37
CA VAL A 461 -11.50 -29.24 3.30
C VAL A 461 -10.85 -30.49 2.73
N LYS A 462 -9.62 -30.36 2.24
CA LYS A 462 -8.76 -31.48 1.84
C LYS A 462 -7.64 -31.60 2.88
N ASN A 463 -7.34 -32.82 3.30
CA ASN A 463 -6.32 -33.07 4.32
C ASN A 463 -5.32 -34.10 3.77
N PHE A 464 -4.04 -33.77 3.85
CA PHE A 464 -2.95 -34.55 3.29
C PHE A 464 -1.90 -34.84 4.38
N PRO A 465 -0.95 -35.77 4.14
CA PRO A 465 0.11 -36.06 5.12
C PRO A 465 0.98 -34.84 5.47
N GLU A 466 1.15 -33.90 4.53
CA GLU A 466 2.09 -32.77 4.65
C GLU A 466 1.41 -31.40 4.88
N ASN A 467 0.17 -31.22 4.43
CA ASN A 467 -0.61 -29.99 4.60
C ASN A 467 -2.11 -30.24 4.78
N VAL A 468 -2.81 -29.25 5.33
CA VAL A 468 -4.27 -29.09 5.19
C VAL A 468 -4.53 -28.01 4.16
N LEU A 469 -5.48 -28.23 3.25
CA LEU A 469 -6.00 -27.22 2.32
C LEU A 469 -7.49 -26.96 2.63
N VAL A 470 -7.81 -25.77 3.11
CA VAL A 470 -9.20 -25.33 3.38
C VAL A 470 -9.56 -24.19 2.45
N SER A 471 -10.64 -24.35 1.68
CA SER A 471 -11.14 -23.28 0.80
C SER A 471 -12.39 -22.63 1.41
N THR A 472 -12.37 -21.32 1.59
CA THR A 472 -13.50 -20.52 2.09
C THR A 472 -13.97 -19.54 1.02
N GLN A 473 -15.27 -19.52 0.75
CA GLN A 473 -15.89 -18.45 -0.02
C GLN A 473 -16.29 -17.32 0.94
N TYR A 474 -15.59 -16.19 0.85
CA TYR A 474 -15.98 -14.94 1.51
C TYR A 474 -16.95 -14.17 0.63
N ASN A 475 -18.07 -13.77 1.23
CA ASN A 475 -19.02 -12.86 0.62
C ASN A 475 -18.94 -11.51 1.34
N PHE A 476 -18.88 -10.44 0.56
CA PHE A 476 -18.83 -9.07 1.03
C PHE A 476 -20.02 -8.29 0.48
N ILE A 477 -20.62 -7.44 1.32
CA ILE A 477 -21.73 -6.55 0.96
C ILE A 477 -21.34 -5.09 1.15
N LYS A 478 -21.76 -4.23 0.22
CA LYS A 478 -21.46 -2.79 0.27
C LYS A 478 -22.32 -2.09 1.33
N ALA A 479 -21.69 -1.43 2.29
CA ALA A 479 -22.34 -0.60 3.30
C ALA A 479 -22.43 0.87 2.86
N GLY A 480 -23.56 1.51 3.17
CA GLY A 480 -23.80 2.94 2.92
C GLY A 480 -24.47 3.26 1.57
N ALA A 481 -25.11 4.44 1.52
CA ALA A 481 -25.70 4.97 0.28
C ALA A 481 -24.60 5.49 -0.67
N ALA A 482 -24.77 5.23 -1.97
CA ALA A 482 -23.68 5.31 -2.94
C ALA A 482 -23.10 6.72 -3.16
N SER A 483 -21.78 6.82 -3.11
CA SER A 483 -21.06 7.71 -4.03
C SER A 483 -21.06 7.06 -5.42
N PHE A 484 -21.44 7.83 -6.45
CA PHE A 484 -21.55 7.38 -7.85
C PHE A 484 -20.19 7.30 -8.59
N SER A 485 -19.07 7.47 -7.87
CA SER A 485 -17.72 7.46 -8.45
C SER A 485 -17.10 6.06 -8.38
N ALA A 486 -16.63 5.56 -9.53
CA ALA A 486 -15.82 4.35 -9.69
C ALA A 486 -16.29 3.14 -8.85
N ALA A 487 -17.43 2.56 -9.20
CA ALA A 487 -17.68 1.16 -8.83
C ALA A 487 -16.63 0.28 -9.54
N ASN A 488 -16.03 -0.69 -8.83
CA ASN A 488 -15.11 -1.68 -9.41
C ASN A 488 -15.74 -2.30 -10.68
N GLU A 489 -15.27 -1.90 -11.86
CA GLU A 489 -15.89 -2.24 -13.16
C GLU A 489 -15.83 -3.73 -13.51
N THR A 490 -15.09 -4.49 -12.70
CA THR A 490 -14.80 -5.92 -12.84
C THR A 490 -15.73 -6.81 -12.03
N LEU A 491 -16.54 -6.24 -11.13
CA LEU A 491 -17.54 -6.99 -10.35
C LEU A 491 -18.82 -7.21 -11.16
N ALA A 492 -19.40 -8.40 -11.06
CA ALA A 492 -20.68 -8.72 -11.69
C ALA A 492 -21.85 -7.86 -11.14
N ASP A 493 -21.79 -7.47 -9.86
CA ASP A 493 -22.70 -6.48 -9.25
C ASP A 493 -21.96 -5.74 -8.12
N PRO A 494 -21.84 -4.40 -8.15
CA PRO A 494 -21.09 -3.63 -7.16
C PRO A 494 -21.76 -3.52 -5.77
N ARG A 495 -22.83 -4.28 -5.52
CA ARG A 495 -23.40 -4.50 -4.19
C ARG A 495 -22.78 -5.72 -3.48
N SER A 496 -22.17 -6.64 -4.22
CA SER A 496 -21.60 -7.88 -3.69
C SER A 496 -20.24 -8.21 -4.31
N ALA A 497 -19.22 -8.38 -3.46
CA ALA A 497 -17.93 -8.89 -3.88
C ALA A 497 -17.71 -10.28 -3.28
N VAL A 498 -17.22 -11.22 -4.09
CA VAL A 498 -16.97 -12.61 -3.69
C VAL A 498 -15.52 -12.94 -3.94
N ILE A 499 -14.83 -13.48 -2.93
CA ILE A 499 -13.46 -13.97 -3.04
C ILE A 499 -13.43 -15.39 -2.46
N VAL A 500 -12.75 -16.30 -3.16
CA VAL A 500 -12.44 -17.64 -2.63
C VAL A 500 -11.00 -17.61 -2.15
N VAL A 501 -10.78 -17.92 -0.87
CA VAL A 501 -9.45 -17.98 -0.25
C VAL A 501 -9.14 -19.42 0.12
N SER A 502 -8.00 -19.91 -0.35
CA SER A 502 -7.42 -21.19 0.04
C SER A 502 -6.37 -20.98 1.11
N TYR A 503 -6.52 -21.73 2.19
CA TYR A 503 -5.67 -21.76 3.37
C TYR A 503 -4.83 -23.04 3.36
N ASN A 504 -3.51 -22.91 3.24
CA ASN A 504 -2.56 -24.01 3.38
C ASN A 504 -1.93 -24.01 4.77
N LEU A 505 -2.27 -24.99 5.61
CA LEU A 505 -1.62 -25.20 6.90
C LEU A 505 -0.55 -26.28 6.80
N PHE A 506 0.70 -25.97 7.15
CA PHE A 506 1.82 -26.91 7.14
C PHE A 506 2.81 -26.64 8.28
N ALA A 507 3.64 -27.63 8.62
CA ALA A 507 4.69 -27.48 9.64
C ALA A 507 5.95 -26.82 9.07
N LEU A 508 6.54 -25.89 9.82
CA LEU A 508 7.84 -25.33 9.49
C LEU A 508 8.97 -26.19 10.08
N PRO A 509 10.02 -26.54 9.30
CA PRO A 509 11.16 -27.29 9.77
C PRO A 509 12.12 -26.38 10.55
N ASN A 510 11.66 -25.84 11.68
CA ASN A 510 12.41 -24.90 12.51
C ASN A 510 12.27 -25.23 13.99
N ASP A 511 13.33 -24.99 14.76
CA ASP A 511 13.27 -25.01 16.22
C ASP A 511 12.41 -23.82 16.72
N PRO A 512 11.44 -24.04 17.62
CA PRO A 512 10.46 -23.03 18.00
C PRO A 512 10.98 -21.92 18.93
N VAL A 513 12.26 -21.94 19.31
CA VAL A 513 12.87 -20.97 20.25
C VAL A 513 14.01 -20.20 19.59
N THR A 514 14.89 -20.90 18.87
CA THR A 514 16.05 -20.34 18.14
C THR A 514 15.72 -19.98 16.69
N PHE A 515 14.61 -20.49 16.16
CA PHE A 515 14.21 -20.39 14.75
C PHE A 515 15.19 -21.04 13.75
N ALA A 516 16.20 -21.77 14.23
CA ALA A 516 17.16 -22.49 13.38
C ALA A 516 16.48 -23.63 12.59
N PRO A 517 16.90 -23.90 11.34
CA PRO A 517 16.32 -24.97 10.53
C PRO A 517 16.65 -26.37 11.08
N THR A 518 15.67 -27.27 11.07
CA THR A 518 15.79 -28.66 11.55
C THR A 518 15.88 -29.70 10.43
N ASN A 519 15.63 -29.32 9.18
CA ASN A 519 15.77 -30.15 7.97
C ASN A 519 17.20 -30.15 7.38
N GLY A 520 18.17 -29.51 8.04
CA GLY A 520 19.53 -29.36 7.51
C GLY A 520 19.63 -28.44 6.28
N PHE A 521 18.65 -27.57 6.04
CA PHE A 521 18.85 -26.41 5.16
C PHE A 521 19.87 -25.45 5.80
N LYS A 522 20.78 -24.90 4.99
CA LYS A 522 21.72 -23.85 5.43
C LYS A 522 21.23 -22.48 4.94
N PRO A 523 20.80 -21.56 5.81
CA PRO A 523 20.54 -20.17 5.43
C PRO A 523 21.81 -19.53 4.89
N ARG A 524 21.69 -18.64 3.90
CA ARG A 524 22.85 -17.95 3.31
C ARG A 524 22.71 -16.45 3.50
N LEU A 525 23.75 -15.81 4.04
CA LEU A 525 23.78 -14.37 4.29
C LEU A 525 23.74 -13.60 2.97
N TYR A 526 23.02 -12.49 2.95
CA TYR A 526 23.00 -11.54 1.84
C TYR A 526 24.31 -10.74 1.74
N ASP A 527 24.74 -10.43 0.51
CA ASP A 527 25.82 -9.49 0.20
C ASP A 527 25.31 -8.50 -0.85
N PRO A 528 25.37 -7.17 -0.62
CA PRO A 528 24.73 -6.17 -1.47
C PRO A 528 25.30 -6.07 -2.89
N ARG A 529 26.41 -6.77 -3.18
CA ARG A 529 27.02 -6.87 -4.51
C ARG A 529 26.34 -7.90 -5.41
N VAL A 530 25.51 -8.78 -4.87
CA VAL A 530 24.80 -9.85 -5.62
C VAL A 530 23.29 -9.71 -5.42
N GLY A 531 22.55 -9.70 -6.50
CA GLY A 531 21.13 -9.36 -6.52
C GLY A 531 20.21 -10.49 -6.11
N TYR A 532 20.11 -10.74 -4.80
CA TYR A 532 19.13 -11.65 -4.22
C TYR A 532 18.06 -10.92 -3.42
N PHE A 533 16.83 -11.44 -3.45
CA PHE A 533 15.77 -11.07 -2.52
C PHE A 533 16.21 -11.39 -1.08
N SER A 534 16.01 -10.44 -0.19
CA SER A 534 16.42 -10.48 1.21
C SER A 534 15.63 -9.43 2.01
N GLY A 535 15.67 -9.50 3.34
CA GLY A 535 14.93 -8.59 4.22
C GLY A 535 15.43 -7.13 4.29
N VAL A 536 16.35 -6.70 3.41
CA VAL A 536 17.06 -5.39 3.48
C VAL A 536 16.13 -4.18 3.32
N PHE A 537 14.97 -4.36 2.69
CA PHE A 537 13.96 -3.30 2.54
C PHE A 537 12.78 -3.47 3.52
N GLY A 538 13.02 -4.17 4.63
CA GLY A 538 12.03 -4.43 5.68
C GLY A 538 11.16 -5.66 5.46
N ILE A 539 11.28 -6.35 4.32
CA ILE A 539 10.45 -7.53 3.99
C ILE A 539 11.29 -8.68 3.43
N GLY A 540 11.20 -9.83 4.12
CA GLY A 540 11.96 -11.04 3.83
C GLY A 540 12.46 -11.68 5.12
N PRO A 541 13.34 -12.68 5.05
CA PRO A 541 13.93 -13.34 6.20
C PRO A 541 15.04 -12.47 6.79
N SER A 542 14.65 -11.54 7.64
CA SER A 542 15.57 -10.72 8.44
C SER A 542 15.17 -10.65 9.91
N PHE A 543 16.16 -10.37 10.75
CA PHE A 543 15.99 -10.16 12.17
C PHE A 543 17.13 -9.32 12.74
N GLU A 544 16.83 -8.55 13.78
CA GLU A 544 17.81 -7.85 14.60
C GLU A 544 18.45 -8.84 15.58
N SER A 545 19.78 -8.87 15.62
CA SER A 545 20.57 -9.89 16.32
C SER A 545 21.23 -9.29 17.57
N PHE A 546 20.81 -9.70 18.75
CA PHE A 546 21.35 -9.25 20.05
C PHE A 546 22.48 -10.14 20.58
N ASP A 547 23.25 -10.73 19.66
CA ASP A 547 24.42 -11.53 20.04
C ASP A 547 25.60 -10.58 20.34
N PRO A 548 26.25 -10.64 21.51
CA PRO A 548 27.26 -9.65 21.90
C PRO A 548 28.44 -9.51 20.91
N GLU A 549 28.73 -10.57 20.14
CA GLU A 549 29.73 -10.54 19.07
C GLU A 549 29.37 -9.59 17.91
N LYS A 550 28.11 -9.17 17.80
CA LYS A 550 27.58 -8.26 16.77
C LYS A 550 27.42 -6.82 17.26
N ASP A 551 27.57 -6.52 18.56
CA ASP A 551 27.44 -5.17 19.16
C ASP A 551 28.40 -4.13 18.55
N THR A 552 29.46 -4.57 17.88
CA THR A 552 30.44 -3.71 17.18
C THR A 552 30.03 -3.31 15.76
N LYS A 553 28.90 -3.80 15.25
CA LYS A 553 28.40 -3.51 13.89
C LYS A 553 27.45 -2.32 13.89
N SER A 554 27.54 -1.49 12.84
CA SER A 554 26.65 -0.36 12.62
C SER A 554 25.23 -0.74 12.16
N ASP A 555 25.05 -1.96 11.64
CA ASP A 555 23.74 -2.55 11.35
C ASP A 555 23.61 -3.85 12.18
N PRO A 556 22.67 -3.92 13.15
CA PRO A 556 22.43 -5.11 13.96
C PRO A 556 21.62 -6.19 13.23
N ASN A 557 21.08 -5.89 12.05
CA ASN A 557 20.25 -6.83 11.30
C ASN A 557 21.07 -7.94 10.63
N THR A 558 20.48 -9.13 10.60
CA THR A 558 20.93 -10.28 9.81
C THR A 558 19.90 -10.51 8.71
N TYR A 559 20.36 -10.65 7.47
CA TYR A 559 19.52 -10.84 6.28
C TYR A 559 19.91 -12.14 5.57
N TYR A 560 18.94 -13.02 5.31
CA TYR A 560 19.14 -14.20 4.46
C TYR A 560 18.63 -13.96 3.04
N ILE A 561 19.24 -14.65 2.07
CA ILE A 561 18.77 -14.69 0.69
C ILE A 561 17.65 -15.72 0.51
N TYR A 562 16.78 -15.49 -0.47
CA TYR A 562 15.80 -16.49 -0.90
C TYR A 562 16.54 -17.56 -1.74
N ARG A 563 16.41 -18.85 -1.42
CA ARG A 563 16.92 -19.95 -2.25
C ARG A 563 16.28 -21.31 -1.98
N TRP A 564 16.36 -22.22 -2.96
CA TRP A 564 15.92 -23.62 -2.82
C TRP A 564 16.98 -24.49 -2.12
N ASP A 565 16.56 -25.59 -1.48
CA ASP A 565 17.45 -26.57 -0.83
C ASP A 565 18.01 -27.61 -1.81
N LEU A 566 18.82 -27.15 -2.78
CA LEU A 566 19.44 -28.03 -3.76
C LEU A 566 20.69 -28.72 -3.21
N LYS A 567 20.61 -30.04 -3.06
CA LYS A 567 21.69 -30.95 -2.65
C LYS A 567 21.89 -32.00 -3.72
N LYS A 568 23.13 -32.28 -4.15
CA LYS A 568 23.41 -33.35 -5.12
C LYS A 568 23.05 -34.72 -4.52
N LYS A 569 22.42 -35.59 -5.31
CA LYS A 569 22.15 -36.99 -4.94
C LYS A 569 23.45 -37.80 -4.80
N ASP A 570 24.42 -37.56 -5.68
CA ASP A 570 25.82 -37.97 -5.52
C ASP A 570 26.69 -36.70 -5.33
N PRO A 571 27.13 -36.39 -4.10
CA PRO A 571 28.00 -35.25 -3.84
C PRO A 571 29.39 -35.33 -4.49
N THR A 572 29.84 -36.52 -4.90
CA THR A 572 31.17 -36.75 -5.48
C THR A 572 31.18 -36.66 -7.00
N ALA A 573 30.04 -36.90 -7.65
CA ALA A 573 29.92 -36.80 -9.09
C ALA A 573 30.05 -35.34 -9.59
N ALA A 574 30.75 -35.16 -10.71
CA ALA A 574 30.87 -33.86 -11.38
C ALA A 574 29.49 -33.28 -11.72
N LEU A 575 28.62 -34.13 -12.30
CA LEU A 575 27.21 -33.88 -12.60
C LEU A 575 26.33 -34.89 -11.87
N SER A 576 25.30 -34.44 -11.15
CA SER A 576 24.33 -35.28 -10.43
C SER A 576 22.95 -34.65 -10.45
N ALA A 577 21.90 -35.46 -10.52
CA ALA A 577 20.55 -34.99 -10.18
C ALA A 577 20.51 -34.49 -8.72
N PRO A 578 19.64 -33.52 -8.38
CA PRO A 578 19.41 -33.15 -6.98
C PRO A 578 18.68 -34.27 -6.22
N VAL A 579 18.74 -34.22 -4.88
CA VAL A 579 17.93 -35.08 -4.00
C VAL A 579 16.43 -34.76 -4.15
N ALA A 580 16.10 -33.48 -4.28
CA ALA A 580 14.77 -32.98 -4.63
C ALA A 580 14.92 -31.91 -5.73
N PRO A 581 14.39 -32.12 -6.94
CA PRO A 581 14.38 -31.09 -8.00
C PRO A 581 13.34 -30.01 -7.71
N ILE A 582 13.55 -28.83 -8.30
CA ILE A 582 12.54 -27.77 -8.31
C ILE A 582 11.49 -28.14 -9.37
N GLU A 583 10.46 -28.85 -8.94
CA GLU A 583 9.39 -29.32 -9.81
C GLU A 583 8.30 -28.26 -9.98
N PHE A 584 8.00 -27.90 -11.23
CA PHE A 584 6.90 -27.03 -11.63
C PHE A 584 5.86 -27.78 -12.46
N TRP A 585 4.60 -27.46 -12.24
CA TRP A 585 3.48 -27.89 -13.08
C TRP A 585 3.04 -26.74 -13.98
N LEU A 586 2.72 -27.04 -15.23
CA LEU A 586 1.99 -26.13 -16.11
C LEU A 586 0.51 -26.35 -15.89
N ASP A 587 -0.21 -25.31 -15.49
CA ASP A 587 -1.66 -25.27 -15.39
C ASP A 587 -2.33 -25.77 -16.69
N ASN A 588 -3.40 -26.56 -16.54
CA ASN A 588 -4.15 -27.09 -17.68
C ASN A 588 -4.92 -25.99 -18.43
N ALA A 589 -5.21 -24.86 -17.78
CA ALA A 589 -5.79 -23.67 -18.41
C ALA A 589 -4.85 -22.94 -19.40
N ILE A 590 -3.53 -23.25 -19.41
CA ILE A 590 -2.60 -22.68 -20.39
C ILE A 590 -2.96 -23.18 -21.81
N PRO A 591 -3.26 -22.31 -22.79
CA PRO A 591 -3.54 -22.72 -24.17
C PRO A 591 -2.37 -23.48 -24.78
N GLU A 592 -2.65 -24.59 -25.48
CA GLU A 592 -1.62 -25.53 -25.97
C GLU A 592 -0.47 -24.88 -26.73
N GLN A 593 -0.78 -23.91 -27.59
CA GLN A 593 0.19 -23.17 -28.40
C GLN A 593 1.25 -22.41 -27.59
N TYR A 594 0.98 -22.10 -26.32
CA TYR A 594 1.91 -21.41 -25.40
C TYR A 594 2.60 -22.35 -24.40
N ARG A 595 2.12 -23.60 -24.22
CA ARG A 595 2.69 -24.56 -23.25
C ARG A 595 4.19 -24.82 -23.51
N ALA A 596 4.63 -24.85 -24.77
CA ALA A 596 6.02 -25.08 -25.16
C ALA A 596 6.99 -23.93 -24.78
N PRO A 597 6.81 -22.66 -25.23
CA PRO A 597 7.71 -21.57 -24.85
C PRO A 597 7.72 -21.31 -23.33
N ILE A 598 6.59 -21.48 -22.64
CA ILE A 598 6.51 -21.36 -21.17
C ILE A 598 7.37 -22.45 -20.50
N ARG A 599 7.23 -23.72 -20.92
CA ARG A 599 8.05 -24.85 -20.43
C ARG A 599 9.55 -24.57 -20.59
N GLU A 600 9.94 -24.08 -21.76
CA GLU A 600 11.33 -23.79 -22.09
C GLU A 600 11.88 -22.61 -21.27
N GLY A 601 11.07 -21.60 -20.97
CA GLY A 601 11.45 -20.47 -20.11
C GLY A 601 11.80 -20.90 -18.69
N VAL A 602 10.98 -21.78 -18.09
CA VAL A 602 11.26 -22.35 -16.76
C VAL A 602 12.52 -23.24 -16.78
N LEU A 603 12.64 -24.12 -17.79
CA LEU A 603 13.80 -25.02 -17.92
C LEU A 603 15.11 -24.31 -18.28
N LEU A 604 15.06 -23.06 -18.75
CA LEU A 604 16.21 -22.34 -19.29
C LEU A 604 17.37 -22.21 -18.29
N TRP A 605 17.03 -22.12 -17.00
CA TRP A 605 17.97 -22.00 -15.90
C TRP A 605 18.76 -23.29 -15.60
N ASN A 606 18.37 -24.46 -16.10
CA ASN A 606 19.21 -25.66 -15.97
C ASN A 606 20.62 -25.45 -16.56
N LYS A 607 20.77 -24.60 -17.59
CA LYS A 607 22.08 -24.21 -18.16
C LYS A 607 23.05 -23.56 -17.16
N THR A 608 22.56 -22.93 -16.09
CA THR A 608 23.44 -22.38 -15.03
C THR A 608 23.68 -23.40 -13.92
N PHE A 609 22.68 -24.22 -13.59
CA PHE A 609 22.80 -25.30 -12.61
C PHE A 609 23.73 -26.45 -13.07
N GLU A 610 23.76 -26.76 -14.37
CA GLU A 610 24.73 -27.70 -14.96
C GLU A 610 26.18 -27.25 -14.73
N LYS A 611 26.45 -25.93 -14.81
CA LYS A 611 27.78 -25.36 -14.48
C LYS A 611 28.14 -25.48 -12.99
N LEU A 612 27.15 -25.71 -12.12
CA LEU A 612 27.35 -26.04 -10.70
C LEU A 612 27.33 -27.56 -10.43
N GLY A 613 27.20 -28.37 -11.48
CA GLY A 613 27.21 -29.82 -11.38
C GLY A 613 25.85 -30.46 -11.08
N PHE A 614 24.74 -29.76 -11.30
CA PHE A 614 23.40 -30.34 -11.20
C PHE A 614 22.83 -30.65 -12.59
N THR A 615 22.37 -31.89 -12.80
CA THR A 615 21.50 -32.24 -13.94
C THR A 615 20.05 -32.12 -13.52
N GLU A 616 19.17 -31.58 -14.37
CA GLU A 616 17.72 -31.52 -14.09
C GLU A 616 17.39 -30.88 -12.72
N ALA A 617 18.07 -29.77 -12.38
CA ALA A 617 17.81 -29.03 -11.15
C ALA A 617 16.38 -28.50 -11.08
N ILE A 618 15.82 -28.15 -12.24
CA ILE A 618 14.45 -27.73 -12.46
C ILE A 618 13.78 -28.72 -13.42
N VAL A 619 12.57 -29.16 -13.08
CA VAL A 619 11.77 -30.10 -13.87
C VAL A 619 10.38 -29.50 -14.10
N VAL A 620 9.84 -29.64 -15.31
CA VAL A 620 8.49 -29.14 -15.65
C VAL A 620 7.58 -30.29 -16.06
N LYS A 621 6.38 -30.35 -15.48
CA LYS A 621 5.31 -31.31 -15.80
C LYS A 621 4.09 -30.58 -16.37
N GLN A 622 3.18 -31.31 -17.00
CA GLN A 622 1.89 -30.78 -17.44
C GLN A 622 0.82 -31.24 -16.45
N MET A 623 0.02 -30.32 -15.91
CA MET A 623 -1.16 -30.67 -15.11
C MET A 623 -2.14 -31.43 -16.02
N PRO A 624 -2.61 -32.63 -15.63
CA PRO A 624 -3.65 -33.33 -16.36
C PRO A 624 -4.96 -32.53 -16.39
N ASP A 625 -5.76 -32.72 -17.45
CA ASP A 625 -7.06 -32.05 -17.57
C ASP A 625 -8.10 -32.63 -16.58
N ASP A 626 -7.86 -33.84 -16.05
CA ASP A 626 -8.66 -34.56 -15.05
C ASP A 626 -8.10 -34.48 -13.62
N ALA A 627 -7.14 -33.57 -13.35
CA ALA A 627 -6.52 -33.40 -12.05
C ALA A 627 -7.54 -32.99 -10.96
N ASP A 628 -7.50 -33.69 -9.81
CA ASP A 628 -8.41 -33.51 -8.67
C ASP A 628 -7.84 -32.59 -7.56
N TRP A 629 -6.60 -32.13 -7.70
CA TRP A 629 -5.91 -31.21 -6.81
C TRP A 629 -6.06 -29.74 -7.26
N ASP A 630 -5.92 -28.82 -6.31
CA ASP A 630 -6.13 -27.39 -6.55
C ASP A 630 -4.81 -26.71 -6.92
N PRO A 631 -4.76 -25.82 -7.94
CA PRO A 631 -3.59 -24.97 -8.20
C PRO A 631 -3.04 -24.23 -6.98
N ALA A 632 -3.87 -23.93 -5.98
CA ALA A 632 -3.50 -23.34 -4.70
C ALA A 632 -2.93 -24.32 -3.66
N ASP A 633 -2.83 -25.62 -3.95
CA ASP A 633 -2.21 -26.59 -3.04
C ASP A 633 -0.68 -26.39 -2.99
N MET A 634 -0.17 -26.04 -1.82
CA MET A 634 1.24 -25.70 -1.62
C MET A 634 2.22 -26.86 -1.94
N ARG A 635 1.74 -28.10 -2.03
CA ARG A 635 2.55 -29.27 -2.45
C ARG A 635 3.06 -29.17 -3.90
N HIS A 636 2.49 -28.27 -4.71
CA HIS A 636 2.83 -28.12 -6.13
C HIS A 636 3.26 -26.68 -6.43
N ASN A 637 4.44 -26.52 -7.05
CA ASN A 637 4.77 -25.25 -7.69
C ASN A 637 4.10 -25.21 -9.06
N ILE A 638 3.58 -24.06 -9.47
CA ILE A 638 2.72 -23.99 -10.66
C ILE A 638 2.89 -22.70 -11.47
N VAL A 639 2.99 -22.83 -12.79
CA VAL A 639 2.78 -21.73 -13.72
C VAL A 639 1.29 -21.69 -14.04
N ARG A 640 0.58 -20.62 -13.62
CA ARG A 640 -0.87 -20.46 -13.76
C ARG A 640 -1.23 -19.54 -14.93
N TRP A 641 -2.30 -19.86 -15.63
CA TRP A 641 -2.86 -18.98 -16.66
C TRP A 641 -3.98 -18.14 -16.04
N VAL A 642 -3.75 -16.84 -15.90
CA VAL A 642 -4.71 -15.92 -15.25
C VAL A 642 -5.37 -15.01 -16.28
N THR A 643 -6.42 -14.28 -15.90
CA THR A 643 -7.09 -13.35 -16.81
C THR A 643 -7.57 -12.13 -16.03
N SER A 644 -7.05 -10.96 -16.40
CA SER A 644 -7.53 -9.64 -15.98
C SER A 644 -8.40 -8.99 -17.07
N PRO A 645 -9.18 -7.94 -16.73
CA PRO A 645 -9.65 -6.98 -17.72
C PRO A 645 -8.47 -6.40 -18.50
N TYR A 646 -8.70 -6.04 -19.76
CA TYR A 646 -7.70 -5.39 -20.59
C TYR A 646 -7.86 -3.87 -20.48
N ASP A 647 -7.15 -3.26 -19.54
CA ASP A 647 -7.04 -1.82 -19.30
C ASP A 647 -5.94 -1.14 -20.13
N GLY A 648 -5.18 -1.94 -20.89
CA GLY A 648 -4.05 -1.52 -21.70
C GLY A 648 -2.89 -2.51 -21.63
N GLY A 649 -2.86 -3.33 -20.57
CA GLY A 649 -1.70 -4.16 -20.25
C GLY A 649 -1.85 -5.68 -20.31
N ALA A 650 -0.73 -6.33 -20.06
CA ALA A 650 -0.56 -7.75 -19.71
C ALA A 650 0.66 -7.85 -18.79
N TYR A 651 0.60 -8.76 -17.80
CA TYR A 651 1.66 -8.94 -16.81
C TYR A 651 2.04 -10.41 -16.67
N ALA A 652 3.25 -10.64 -16.18
CA ALA A 652 3.63 -11.88 -15.51
C ALA A 652 4.09 -11.53 -14.10
N VAL A 653 4.01 -12.46 -13.16
CA VAL A 653 4.53 -12.25 -11.81
C VAL A 653 4.92 -13.55 -11.11
N ALA A 654 6.17 -13.59 -10.67
CA ALA A 654 6.73 -14.60 -9.79
C ALA A 654 6.27 -14.39 -8.35
N GLN A 655 5.85 -15.48 -7.72
CA GLN A 655 5.35 -15.50 -6.36
C GLN A 655 6.05 -16.61 -5.55
N ALA A 656 7.29 -16.34 -5.15
CA ALA A 656 7.99 -17.19 -4.20
C ALA A 656 7.34 -17.09 -2.80
N ARG A 657 7.23 -18.23 -2.11
CA ARG A 657 6.82 -18.34 -0.69
C ARG A 657 8.04 -18.86 0.11
N PRO A 658 8.94 -17.96 0.57
CA PRO A 658 10.07 -18.35 1.41
C PRO A 658 9.65 -18.55 2.87
N ASN A 659 10.32 -19.46 3.55
CA ASN A 659 10.33 -19.54 4.99
C ASN A 659 10.89 -18.22 5.56
N PRO A 660 10.09 -17.40 6.28
CA PRO A 660 10.52 -16.08 6.76
C PRO A 660 11.57 -16.15 7.89
N LEU A 661 11.89 -17.35 8.37
CA LEU A 661 12.91 -17.56 9.40
C LEU A 661 14.30 -17.82 8.81
N THR A 662 14.38 -18.35 7.58
CA THR A 662 15.61 -18.92 6.98
C THR A 662 15.89 -18.55 5.53
N GLY A 663 14.88 -18.11 4.76
CA GLY A 663 14.99 -17.87 3.32
C GLY A 663 14.91 -19.10 2.42
N GLN A 664 14.62 -20.29 2.98
CA GLN A 664 14.32 -21.47 2.16
C GLN A 664 13.02 -21.24 1.37
N VAL A 665 13.06 -21.28 0.04
CA VAL A 665 11.82 -21.29 -0.76
C VAL A 665 11.10 -22.63 -0.54
N LEU A 666 9.83 -22.57 -0.14
CA LEU A 666 9.01 -23.74 0.19
C LEU A 666 7.98 -24.04 -0.90
N ASN A 667 7.44 -22.99 -1.53
CA ASN A 667 6.53 -23.06 -2.66
C ASN A 667 6.75 -21.85 -3.59
N ALA A 668 6.31 -21.97 -4.84
CA ALA A 668 6.32 -20.91 -5.82
C ALA A 668 5.16 -21.03 -6.80
N SER A 669 4.64 -19.89 -7.25
CA SER A 669 3.88 -19.83 -8.49
C SER A 669 4.39 -18.75 -9.43
N ILE A 670 4.10 -18.90 -10.72
CA ILE A 670 4.31 -17.88 -11.75
C ILE A 670 2.94 -17.63 -12.38
N LEU A 671 2.40 -16.42 -12.26
CA LEU A 671 1.17 -16.05 -12.95
C LEU A 671 1.51 -15.48 -14.32
N VAL A 672 0.82 -15.93 -15.37
CA VAL A 672 0.96 -15.41 -16.74
C VAL A 672 -0.42 -14.99 -17.24
N ASP A 673 -0.60 -13.71 -17.53
CA ASP A 673 -1.91 -13.18 -17.93
C ASP A 673 -2.29 -13.51 -19.38
N ALA A 674 -3.54 -13.93 -19.60
CA ALA A 674 -4.08 -14.28 -20.90
C ALA A 674 -4.03 -13.14 -21.93
N ASN A 675 -4.00 -11.88 -21.49
CA ASN A 675 -3.85 -10.71 -22.35
C ASN A 675 -2.48 -10.67 -23.05
N TRP A 676 -1.47 -11.43 -22.60
CA TRP A 676 -0.27 -11.69 -23.42
C TRP A 676 -0.63 -12.22 -24.78
N GLY A 677 -1.61 -13.14 -24.88
CA GLY A 677 -2.09 -13.64 -26.15
C GLY A 677 -2.68 -12.55 -27.07
N ARG A 678 -3.21 -11.45 -26.52
CA ARG A 678 -3.72 -10.29 -27.27
C ARG A 678 -2.58 -9.38 -27.73
N VAL A 679 -1.69 -9.01 -26.82
CA VAL A 679 -0.47 -8.22 -27.07
C VAL A 679 0.33 -8.81 -28.23
N ILE A 680 0.48 -10.13 -28.20
CA ILE A 680 1.31 -10.91 -29.10
C ILE A 680 0.64 -11.10 -30.47
N ASN A 681 -0.66 -11.44 -30.50
CA ASN A 681 -1.36 -11.78 -31.75
C ASN A 681 -2.04 -10.60 -32.46
N SER A 682 -2.19 -9.42 -31.84
CA SER A 682 -2.98 -8.34 -32.44
C SER A 682 -2.26 -6.99 -32.54
N GLU A 683 -2.43 -6.34 -33.69
CA GLU A 683 -2.05 -4.95 -33.90
C GLU A 683 -3.10 -3.97 -33.37
N HIS A 684 -3.70 -4.24 -32.21
CA HIS A 684 -4.92 -3.56 -31.80
C HIS A 684 -4.83 -2.76 -30.50
N LYS A 685 -4.92 -1.44 -30.69
CA LYS A 685 -5.79 -0.54 -29.93
C LYS A 685 -5.66 -0.63 -28.41
N THR A 686 -4.61 -0.03 -27.87
CA THR A 686 -4.73 0.62 -26.55
C THR A 686 -5.86 1.64 -26.61
N LEU A 687 -6.68 1.66 -25.56
CA LEU A 687 -7.79 2.59 -25.38
C LEU A 687 -7.39 3.90 -24.68
N VAL A 688 -6.10 4.11 -24.43
CA VAL A 688 -5.61 5.40 -23.92
C VAL A 688 -5.75 6.45 -25.02
N ASP A 689 -6.60 7.48 -24.84
CA ASP A 689 -6.51 8.73 -25.60
C ASP A 689 -5.14 9.37 -25.35
N PRO A 690 -4.20 9.34 -26.31
CA PRO A 690 -2.86 9.84 -26.07
C PRO A 690 -2.85 11.37 -26.07
N ALA A 691 -3.90 12.07 -26.51
CA ALA A 691 -4.02 13.50 -26.30
C ALA A 691 -4.37 13.79 -24.84
N GLN A 692 -5.33 13.06 -24.26
CA GLN A 692 -5.71 13.19 -22.85
C GLN A 692 -4.57 12.74 -21.90
N ALA A 693 -3.90 11.63 -22.21
CA ALA A 693 -2.70 11.19 -21.50
C ALA A 693 -1.50 12.13 -21.72
N PHE A 694 -1.44 12.88 -22.82
CA PHE A 694 -0.45 13.94 -22.99
C PHE A 694 -0.85 15.23 -22.26
N GLU A 695 -2.14 15.59 -22.17
CA GLU A 695 -2.60 16.72 -21.34
C GLU A 695 -2.44 16.44 -19.84
N ALA A 696 -2.65 15.20 -19.40
CA ALA A 696 -2.35 14.73 -18.04
C ALA A 696 -0.85 14.47 -17.79
N GLY A 697 -0.09 14.10 -18.83
CA GLY A 697 1.29 13.59 -18.73
C GLY A 697 2.41 14.55 -19.17
N ALA A 698 2.12 15.63 -19.89
CA ALA A 698 3.12 16.62 -20.33
C ALA A 698 3.77 17.42 -19.17
N GLY A 699 3.31 17.21 -17.94
CA GLY A 699 3.82 17.87 -16.74
C GLY A 699 4.79 17.06 -15.88
N ILE A 700 4.97 15.75 -16.12
CA ILE A 700 5.68 14.87 -15.17
C ILE A 700 6.86 14.13 -15.85
N PRO A 701 8.05 14.76 -15.95
CA PRO A 701 9.33 14.06 -16.12
C PRO A 701 9.47 12.84 -15.19
N VAL A 702 10.26 11.82 -15.52
CA VAL A 702 10.56 10.71 -14.58
C VAL A 702 11.13 11.24 -13.24
N GLU A 703 11.95 12.29 -13.30
CA GLU A 703 12.51 12.98 -12.12
C GLU A 703 11.44 13.82 -11.37
N MET A 704 10.30 14.15 -12.00
CA MET A 704 9.12 14.76 -11.36
C MET A 704 8.08 13.73 -10.90
N ALA A 705 8.02 12.55 -11.51
CA ALA A 705 7.32 11.40 -10.94
C ALA A 705 8.04 10.99 -9.65
N MET A 706 9.38 11.00 -9.68
CA MET A 706 10.23 10.90 -8.49
C MET A 706 10.05 12.07 -7.52
N LEU A 707 10.00 13.35 -7.93
CA LEU A 707 9.74 14.45 -6.98
C LEU A 707 8.31 14.44 -6.43
N ALA A 708 7.31 13.99 -7.19
CA ALA A 708 5.96 13.76 -6.68
C ALA A 708 5.93 12.56 -5.72
N HIS A 709 6.73 11.53 -5.97
CA HIS A 709 6.96 10.40 -5.07
C HIS A 709 7.75 10.81 -3.81
N GLU A 710 8.75 11.70 -3.91
CA GLU A 710 9.47 12.29 -2.77
C GLU A 710 8.62 13.29 -1.98
N ALA A 711 7.74 14.03 -2.63
CA ALA A 711 6.73 14.87 -1.98
C ALA A 711 5.70 14.00 -1.25
N ARG A 712 5.27 12.88 -1.85
CA ARG A 712 4.45 11.85 -1.17
C ARG A 712 5.19 11.22 0.01
N LYS A 713 6.50 10.93 -0.09
CA LYS A 713 7.35 10.48 1.04
C LYS A 713 7.44 11.51 2.17
N ARG A 714 7.52 12.81 1.85
CA ARG A 714 7.56 13.89 2.86
C ARG A 714 6.19 14.19 3.47
N ALA A 715 5.10 13.90 2.76
CA ALA A 715 3.72 14.13 3.21
C ALA A 715 3.08 12.91 3.92
N GLY A 716 3.68 11.71 3.84
CA GLY A 716 3.17 10.49 4.47
C GLY A 716 4.27 9.54 4.92
N GLY A 717 4.35 9.29 6.23
CA GLY A 717 5.39 8.45 6.82
C GLY A 717 5.35 6.99 6.34
N ALA A 718 6.53 6.44 6.04
CA ALA A 718 6.82 5.03 5.76
C ALA A 718 6.06 4.32 4.60
N ALA A 719 5.01 4.91 4.04
CA ALA A 719 4.09 4.20 3.15
C ALA A 719 4.43 4.29 1.65
N ALA A 720 5.10 5.35 1.20
CA ALA A 720 5.31 5.64 -0.23
C ALA A 720 6.60 5.04 -0.85
N ASP A 721 7.33 4.20 -0.13
CA ASP A 721 8.58 3.59 -0.64
C ASP A 721 8.37 2.24 -1.35
N SER A 722 9.20 2.02 -2.39
CA SER A 722 9.46 0.79 -3.17
C SER A 722 8.44 0.30 -4.22
N HIS A 723 8.97 -0.13 -5.38
CA HIS A 723 8.45 -1.30 -6.12
C HIS A 723 8.43 -2.47 -5.13
N THR A 724 7.28 -2.76 -4.54
CA THR A 724 7.20 -3.56 -3.30
C THR A 724 6.94 -5.04 -3.62
N HIS A 725 7.94 -5.79 -4.06
CA HIS A 725 7.74 -7.22 -4.44
C HIS A 725 7.12 -8.08 -3.33
N HIS A 726 7.33 -7.73 -2.07
CA HIS A 726 6.52 -8.20 -0.95
C HIS A 726 6.41 -7.05 0.06
N ARG A 727 5.21 -6.65 0.50
CA ARG A 727 5.05 -5.87 1.75
C ARG A 727 4.44 -6.74 2.85
N GLY A 728 5.29 -7.50 3.55
CA GLY A 728 4.92 -8.36 4.67
C GLY A 728 4.46 -7.56 5.89
N GLY A 729 3.21 -7.12 5.85
CA GLY A 729 2.64 -6.22 6.85
C GLY A 729 1.20 -5.81 6.58
N ARG A 730 0.26 -6.77 6.60
CA ARG A 730 -1.18 -6.53 6.79
C ARG A 730 -1.84 -5.53 5.81
N ILE A 731 -1.76 -5.90 4.54
CA ILE A 731 -2.64 -5.50 3.43
C ILE A 731 -2.36 -4.16 2.75
N SER A 732 -2.46 -4.20 1.41
CA SER A 732 -2.45 -3.06 0.48
C SER A 732 -1.21 -2.16 0.56
N GLY A 733 -0.04 -2.77 0.41
CA GLY A 733 0.81 -2.35 -0.69
C GLY A 733 0.43 -3.18 -1.92
N SER A 734 0.17 -2.55 -3.06
CA SER A 734 -0.17 -3.23 -4.30
C SER A 734 0.82 -4.34 -4.65
N PHE A 735 0.34 -5.54 -4.98
CA PHE A 735 1.13 -6.52 -5.74
C PHE A 735 1.23 -6.13 -7.23
N ALA A 736 0.45 -5.15 -7.67
CA ALA A 736 0.78 -4.34 -8.85
C ALA A 736 2.03 -3.51 -8.56
N ASP A 737 3.17 -3.97 -9.09
CA ASP A 737 4.15 -3.13 -9.80
C ASP A 737 5.34 -3.92 -10.43
N CYS A 738 5.08 -5.14 -10.94
CA CYS A 738 5.70 -5.61 -12.19
C CYS A 738 4.91 -5.12 -13.43
N GLU A 739 3.78 -4.44 -13.20
CA GLU A 739 2.87 -3.89 -14.20
C GLU A 739 3.55 -2.82 -15.08
N ILE A 740 4.42 -1.98 -14.48
CA ILE A 740 5.30 -1.03 -15.18
C ILE A 740 6.34 -1.73 -16.08
N GLY A 741 6.66 -3.00 -15.79
CA GLY A 741 7.42 -3.89 -16.67
C GLY A 741 6.56 -4.34 -17.85
N GLY A 742 5.37 -4.88 -17.56
CA GLY A 742 4.38 -5.31 -18.54
C GLY A 742 4.16 -4.29 -19.67
N ASP A 743 3.68 -3.09 -19.36
CA ASP A 743 3.28 -2.10 -20.37
C ASP A 743 4.41 -1.58 -21.26
N ALA A 744 5.59 -1.39 -20.69
CA ALA A 744 6.73 -0.92 -21.47
C ALA A 744 7.44 -2.07 -22.22
N MET A 745 7.43 -3.32 -21.73
CA MET A 745 7.82 -4.50 -22.51
C MET A 745 6.85 -4.74 -23.68
N GLN A 746 5.54 -4.54 -23.48
CA GLN A 746 4.55 -4.53 -24.56
C GLN A 746 4.86 -3.44 -25.59
N GLU A 747 5.22 -2.22 -25.17
CA GLU A 747 5.65 -1.17 -26.09
C GLU A 747 6.92 -1.56 -26.86
N GLN A 748 7.90 -2.21 -26.21
CA GLN A 748 9.11 -2.69 -26.89
C GLN A 748 8.80 -3.82 -27.90
N ALA A 749 7.93 -4.76 -27.55
CA ALA A 749 7.48 -5.83 -28.44
C ALA A 749 6.67 -5.28 -29.63
N TRP A 750 5.79 -4.31 -29.39
CA TRP A 750 5.03 -3.61 -30.44
C TRP A 750 5.95 -2.80 -31.37
N PHE A 751 6.89 -2.04 -30.80
CA PHE A 751 7.88 -1.27 -31.55
C PHE A 751 8.75 -2.20 -32.41
N GLY A 752 9.16 -3.34 -31.85
CA GLY A 752 9.83 -4.41 -32.58
C GLY A 752 8.98 -4.92 -33.75
N SER A 753 7.73 -5.32 -33.49
CA SER A 753 6.78 -5.79 -34.52
C SER A 753 6.61 -4.79 -35.67
N LEU A 754 6.44 -3.51 -35.37
CA LEU A 754 6.30 -2.45 -36.38
C LEU A 754 7.61 -2.22 -37.15
N ALA A 755 8.75 -2.22 -36.46
CA ALA A 755 10.07 -2.11 -37.11
C ALA A 755 10.35 -3.30 -38.04
N MET A 756 9.90 -4.49 -37.66
CA MET A 756 9.99 -5.74 -38.42
C MET A 756 9.10 -5.70 -39.68
N GLU A 757 7.84 -5.28 -39.56
CA GLU A 757 6.90 -5.06 -40.68
C GLU A 757 7.54 -4.15 -41.76
N PHE A 758 8.08 -3.01 -41.34
CA PHE A 758 8.73 -2.04 -42.22
C PHE A 758 10.08 -2.53 -42.79
N ALA A 759 10.75 -3.47 -42.12
CA ALA A 759 11.98 -4.09 -42.60
C ALA A 759 11.75 -5.21 -43.62
N ALA A 760 10.59 -5.91 -43.53
CA ALA A 760 10.17 -6.97 -44.43
C ALA A 760 9.64 -6.45 -45.79
N ALA A 761 9.15 -5.21 -45.84
CA ALA A 761 8.78 -4.55 -47.10
C ALA A 761 10.00 -4.51 -48.07
N PRO A 762 9.84 -4.91 -49.35
CA PRO A 762 10.96 -5.05 -50.28
C PRO A 762 11.73 -3.74 -50.44
N SER A 763 13.04 -3.78 -50.21
CA SER A 763 13.85 -2.56 -50.27
C SER A 763 14.05 -2.11 -51.73
N ARG A 764 14.03 -0.80 -51.95
CA ARG A 764 14.46 -0.20 -53.24
C ARG A 764 15.96 -0.40 -53.53
N THR A 765 16.68 -1.09 -52.65
CA THR A 765 18.14 -1.32 -52.71
C THR A 765 18.52 -2.78 -52.95
N GLY A 766 17.56 -3.65 -53.30
CA GLY A 766 17.86 -5.04 -53.70
C GLY A 766 18.30 -5.96 -52.57
N VAL A 767 18.11 -5.57 -51.31
CA VAL A 767 18.38 -6.45 -50.15
C VAL A 767 17.12 -7.30 -49.90
N PRO A 768 17.21 -8.64 -49.92
CA PRO A 768 16.07 -9.50 -49.61
C PRO A 768 15.50 -9.17 -48.23
N GLY A 769 14.17 -8.99 -48.15
CA GLY A 769 13.48 -8.87 -46.88
C GLY A 769 13.67 -10.16 -46.08
N VAL A 770 14.16 -10.07 -44.84
CA VAL A 770 14.17 -11.21 -43.93
C VAL A 770 12.71 -11.57 -43.66
N ARG A 771 12.29 -12.80 -43.98
CA ARG A 771 10.95 -13.28 -43.65
C ARG A 771 10.92 -13.59 -42.16
N ILE A 772 10.16 -12.80 -41.42
CA ILE A 772 10.11 -12.86 -39.97
C ILE A 772 8.98 -13.81 -39.58
N ASP A 773 9.34 -14.92 -38.94
CA ASP A 773 8.35 -15.82 -38.36
C ASP A 773 7.77 -15.18 -37.10
N ARG A 774 6.50 -14.76 -37.21
CA ARG A 774 5.75 -14.18 -36.10
C ARG A 774 5.68 -15.15 -34.93
N LYS A 775 5.50 -16.46 -35.15
CA LYS A 775 5.43 -17.45 -34.07
C LYS A 775 6.78 -17.56 -33.35
N ALA A 776 7.89 -17.62 -34.07
CA ALA A 776 9.21 -17.60 -33.43
C ALA A 776 9.47 -16.32 -32.62
N PHE A 777 8.92 -15.17 -33.00
CA PHE A 777 8.98 -13.94 -32.20
C PHE A 777 8.13 -14.04 -30.92
N VAL A 778 6.88 -14.54 -31.03
CA VAL A 778 6.00 -14.86 -29.88
C VAL A 778 6.72 -15.76 -28.88
N ASP A 779 7.22 -16.88 -29.37
CA ASP A 779 7.81 -17.94 -28.54
C ASP A 779 9.08 -17.44 -27.84
N GLN A 780 9.92 -16.66 -28.53
CA GLN A 780 11.13 -16.04 -27.96
C GLN A 780 10.80 -15.06 -26.82
N PHE A 781 9.74 -14.26 -26.98
CA PHE A 781 9.33 -13.28 -25.98
C PHE A 781 8.73 -13.95 -24.73
N LEU A 782 7.77 -14.88 -24.91
CA LEU A 782 7.17 -15.62 -23.80
C LEU A 782 8.22 -16.44 -23.05
N ARG A 783 9.20 -17.02 -23.75
CA ARG A 783 10.32 -17.75 -23.15
C ARG A 783 11.20 -16.85 -22.28
N GLU A 784 11.50 -15.62 -22.72
CA GLU A 784 12.26 -14.64 -21.93
C GLU A 784 11.46 -14.18 -20.69
N VAL A 785 10.18 -13.81 -20.85
CA VAL A 785 9.31 -13.39 -19.74
C VAL A 785 9.20 -14.49 -18.67
N VAL A 786 8.90 -15.74 -19.04
CA VAL A 786 8.79 -16.83 -18.06
C VAL A 786 10.15 -17.18 -17.45
N ALA A 787 11.25 -17.00 -18.18
CA ALA A 787 12.60 -17.17 -17.62
C ALA A 787 12.95 -16.04 -16.62
N HIS A 788 12.51 -14.81 -16.85
CA HIS A 788 12.63 -13.70 -15.90
C HIS A 788 11.91 -14.02 -14.58
N GLU A 789 10.63 -14.44 -14.67
CA GLU A 789 9.87 -14.85 -13.47
C GLU A 789 10.51 -16.05 -12.77
N MET A 790 11.04 -17.02 -13.51
CA MET A 790 11.77 -18.13 -12.91
C MET A 790 13.05 -17.68 -12.20
N GLY A 791 13.73 -16.62 -12.67
CA GLY A 791 14.88 -16.04 -11.98
C GLY A 791 14.50 -15.44 -10.62
N HIS A 792 13.35 -14.78 -10.51
CA HIS A 792 12.79 -14.35 -9.22
C HIS A 792 12.49 -15.54 -8.29
N ILE A 793 11.93 -16.64 -8.82
CA ILE A 793 11.70 -17.89 -8.06
C ILE A 793 13.00 -18.53 -7.56
N LEU A 794 14.11 -18.38 -8.30
CA LEU A 794 15.43 -18.81 -7.85
C LEU A 794 16.07 -17.87 -6.81
N GLY A 795 15.40 -16.75 -6.52
CA GLY A 795 15.76 -15.77 -5.49
C GLY A 795 16.37 -14.47 -6.02
N LEU A 796 16.48 -14.27 -7.34
CA LEU A 796 17.16 -13.11 -7.92
C LEU A 796 16.27 -11.86 -7.97
N ARG A 797 16.87 -10.68 -7.77
CA ARG A 797 16.25 -9.37 -8.03
C ARG A 797 16.53 -8.89 -9.46
N HIS A 798 15.81 -7.87 -9.89
CA HIS A 798 16.08 -7.17 -11.14
C HIS A 798 17.55 -6.71 -11.25
N ASN A 799 18.08 -6.64 -12.48
CA ASN A 799 19.42 -6.11 -12.72
C ASN A 799 19.46 -5.21 -13.97
N PHE A 800 19.11 -3.95 -13.79
CA PHE A 800 19.06 -2.92 -14.83
C PHE A 800 20.44 -2.34 -15.21
N ALA A 801 21.53 -3.00 -14.80
CA ALA A 801 22.89 -2.74 -15.27
C ALA A 801 23.36 -3.78 -16.30
N ALA A 802 22.59 -4.84 -16.54
CA ALA A 802 22.99 -5.99 -17.33
C ALA A 802 23.04 -5.72 -18.85
N SER A 803 22.16 -4.84 -19.33
CA SER A 803 22.15 -4.30 -20.71
C SER A 803 23.49 -3.73 -21.18
N THR A 804 24.36 -3.33 -20.25
CA THR A 804 25.65 -2.68 -20.51
C THR A 804 26.79 -3.64 -20.91
N GLU A 805 26.53 -4.94 -21.07
CA GLU A 805 27.59 -5.89 -21.45
C GLU A 805 27.95 -5.87 -22.94
N LEU A 806 26.96 -5.97 -23.84
CA LEU A 806 27.20 -6.21 -25.27
C LEU A 806 27.14 -4.92 -26.09
N SER A 807 28.05 -4.75 -27.04
CA SER A 807 27.98 -3.64 -27.99
C SER A 807 26.91 -3.87 -29.07
N LEU A 808 26.42 -2.78 -29.71
CA LEU A 808 25.56 -2.84 -30.91
C LEU A 808 26.15 -3.65 -32.10
N ALA A 809 27.46 -3.96 -32.08
CA ALA A 809 28.08 -4.86 -33.05
C ALA A 809 27.93 -6.33 -32.64
N GLN A 810 28.14 -6.64 -31.36
CA GLN A 810 27.96 -7.99 -30.80
C GLN A 810 26.50 -8.43 -30.79
N LEU A 811 25.55 -7.50 -30.59
CA LEU A 811 24.11 -7.76 -30.69
C LEU A 811 23.62 -8.14 -32.11
N LYS A 812 24.52 -8.12 -33.11
CA LYS A 812 24.28 -8.62 -34.47
C LYS A 812 24.93 -9.97 -34.75
N ASP A 813 25.79 -10.46 -33.86
CA ASP A 813 26.45 -11.75 -34.02
C ASP A 813 25.58 -12.86 -33.40
N PRO A 814 25.03 -13.80 -34.20
CA PRO A 814 24.21 -14.87 -33.66
C PRO A 814 24.99 -15.75 -32.69
N ARG A 815 26.31 -15.94 -32.86
CA ARG A 815 27.10 -16.77 -31.94
C ARG A 815 27.23 -16.14 -30.56
N THR A 816 27.45 -14.83 -30.48
CA THR A 816 27.48 -14.11 -29.20
C THR A 816 26.11 -14.20 -28.52
N VAL A 817 25.02 -13.83 -29.22
CA VAL A 817 23.68 -13.74 -28.61
C VAL A 817 23.11 -15.12 -28.23
N GLN A 818 23.32 -16.16 -29.03
CA GLN A 818 22.82 -17.51 -28.73
C GLN A 818 23.54 -18.17 -27.55
N ASN A 819 24.82 -17.86 -27.32
CA ASN A 819 25.61 -18.46 -26.25
C ASN A 819 25.60 -17.65 -24.93
N GLY A 820 25.52 -16.32 -25.02
CA GLY A 820 25.61 -15.40 -23.87
C GLY A 820 24.34 -14.63 -23.54
N GLY A 821 23.29 -14.71 -24.37
CA GLY A 821 22.10 -13.88 -24.26
C GLY A 821 22.25 -12.52 -24.95
N THR A 822 21.21 -11.70 -24.91
CA THR A 822 21.26 -10.29 -25.38
C THR A 822 21.80 -9.34 -24.30
N THR A 823 21.79 -9.77 -23.04
CA THR A 823 22.11 -9.00 -21.83
C THR A 823 22.84 -9.90 -20.83
N ALA A 824 23.58 -9.34 -19.88
CA ALA A 824 24.29 -10.13 -18.88
C ALA A 824 23.37 -10.93 -17.95
N SER A 825 22.11 -10.51 -17.81
CA SER A 825 21.13 -11.10 -16.91
C SER A 825 19.74 -11.11 -17.52
N LEU A 826 19.05 -12.23 -17.44
CA LEU A 826 17.61 -12.33 -17.72
C LEU A 826 16.76 -11.44 -16.81
N MET A 827 17.31 -10.97 -15.68
CA MET A 827 16.64 -10.10 -14.71
C MET A 827 16.59 -8.62 -15.13
N ASP A 828 17.00 -8.28 -16.34
CA ASP A 828 16.84 -6.94 -16.91
C ASP A 828 15.47 -6.79 -17.62
N TYR A 829 15.01 -5.56 -17.82
CA TYR A 829 13.86 -5.27 -18.70
C TYR A 829 14.36 -5.03 -20.12
N THR A 830 14.83 -6.11 -20.72
CA THR A 830 15.43 -6.15 -22.06
C THR A 830 14.45 -5.64 -23.13
N PRO A 831 14.81 -4.61 -23.92
CA PRO A 831 14.02 -4.19 -25.05
C PRO A 831 14.23 -5.10 -26.25
N PHE A 832 13.36 -4.99 -27.25
CA PHE A 832 13.56 -5.62 -28.56
C PHE A 832 14.95 -5.32 -29.13
N ASN A 833 15.68 -6.36 -29.55
CA ASN A 833 17.00 -6.20 -30.17
C ASN A 833 16.92 -5.54 -31.56
N ILE A 834 16.91 -4.20 -31.59
CA ILE A 834 16.92 -3.36 -32.81
C ILE A 834 18.09 -3.71 -33.75
N ALA A 835 19.19 -4.27 -33.24
CA ALA A 835 20.33 -4.65 -34.06
C ALA A 835 20.04 -5.90 -34.93
N ALA A 836 19.12 -6.77 -34.51
CA ALA A 836 18.74 -8.00 -35.21
C ALA A 836 17.82 -7.79 -36.43
N LEU A 837 17.19 -6.62 -36.60
CA LEU A 837 16.19 -6.32 -37.65
C LEU A 837 16.54 -6.68 -39.10
N ARG A 838 17.83 -6.85 -39.43
CA ARG A 838 18.33 -7.25 -40.75
C ARG A 838 19.38 -8.36 -40.68
N GLN A 839 19.46 -9.08 -39.57
CA GLN A 839 20.37 -10.20 -39.38
C GLN A 839 19.60 -11.51 -39.49
N LYS A 840 20.24 -12.53 -40.06
CA LYS A 840 19.69 -13.88 -40.11
C LYS A 840 20.09 -14.63 -38.83
N ASP A 841 19.17 -15.43 -38.29
CA ASP A 841 19.41 -16.35 -37.16
C ASP A 841 19.83 -15.68 -35.83
N VAL A 842 19.69 -14.34 -35.70
CA VAL A 842 19.93 -13.59 -34.45
C VAL A 842 18.61 -13.46 -33.67
N PRO A 843 18.55 -13.90 -32.39
CA PRO A 843 17.37 -13.72 -31.55
C PRO A 843 17.03 -12.24 -31.28
N PHE A 844 15.73 -11.97 -31.13
CA PHE A 844 15.21 -10.63 -30.80
C PHE A 844 15.17 -10.36 -29.29
N PHE A 845 15.13 -11.42 -28.50
CA PHE A 845 15.01 -11.48 -27.04
C PHE A 845 16.02 -12.50 -26.49
N SER A 846 16.41 -12.44 -25.22
CA SER A 846 17.42 -13.37 -24.68
C SER A 846 16.91 -14.80 -24.61
N GLN A 847 17.71 -15.75 -25.13
CA GLN A 847 17.35 -17.19 -25.21
C GLN A 847 18.27 -18.08 -24.36
N THR A 848 19.00 -17.48 -23.43
CA THR A 848 19.89 -18.17 -22.48
C THR A 848 20.23 -17.25 -21.31
N PRO A 849 20.52 -17.77 -20.10
CA PRO A 849 20.98 -16.94 -18.99
C PRO A 849 22.40 -16.44 -19.26
N GLY A 850 22.67 -15.19 -18.89
CA GLY A 850 23.93 -14.51 -19.20
C GLY A 850 25.07 -14.77 -18.21
N SER A 851 26.10 -13.91 -18.27
CA SER A 851 27.25 -13.99 -17.35
C SER A 851 26.86 -13.71 -15.91
N TYR A 852 26.02 -12.70 -15.69
CA TYR A 852 25.54 -12.32 -14.37
C TYR A 852 24.73 -13.45 -13.74
N ASP A 853 23.79 -14.02 -14.50
CA ASP A 853 22.93 -15.10 -14.04
C ASP A 853 23.75 -16.31 -13.59
N SER A 854 24.74 -16.69 -14.40
CA SER A 854 25.67 -17.79 -14.07
C SER A 854 26.47 -17.51 -12.79
N TRP A 855 26.89 -16.27 -12.57
CA TRP A 855 27.66 -15.85 -11.39
C TRP A 855 26.80 -15.67 -10.12
N ALA A 856 25.60 -15.12 -10.26
CA ALA A 856 24.65 -14.95 -9.17
C ALA A 856 24.15 -16.32 -8.68
N ILE A 857 23.75 -17.22 -9.59
CA ILE A 857 23.40 -18.60 -9.24
C ILE A 857 24.58 -19.32 -8.57
N LYS A 858 25.82 -19.12 -9.03
CA LYS A 858 27.02 -19.60 -8.33
C LYS A 858 27.11 -19.06 -6.89
N TYR A 859 26.86 -17.77 -6.66
CA TYR A 859 26.82 -17.20 -5.31
C TYR A 859 25.71 -17.81 -4.43
N GLY A 860 24.50 -18.03 -4.97
CA GLY A 860 23.38 -18.58 -4.19
C GLY A 860 23.44 -20.08 -3.91
N TYR A 861 24.03 -20.87 -4.83
CA TYR A 861 23.88 -22.34 -4.85
C TYR A 861 25.18 -23.15 -4.80
N THR A 862 26.37 -22.53 -4.84
CA THR A 862 27.63 -23.27 -4.58
C THR A 862 27.65 -23.76 -3.12
N ASP A 863 27.91 -25.05 -2.90
CA ASP A 863 28.16 -25.61 -1.56
C ASP A 863 29.57 -25.23 -1.06
N VAL A 864 29.71 -25.05 0.26
CA VAL A 864 30.98 -24.68 0.90
C VAL A 864 31.39 -25.83 1.83
N PRO A 865 32.36 -26.68 1.43
CA PRO A 865 32.78 -27.83 2.22
C PRO A 865 33.21 -27.45 3.64
N GLY A 866 32.72 -28.19 4.63
CA GLY A 866 33.00 -27.94 6.05
C GLY A 866 32.22 -26.79 6.70
N ALA A 867 31.48 -25.97 5.95
CA ALA A 867 30.67 -24.90 6.52
C ALA A 867 29.41 -25.44 7.20
N THR A 868 29.22 -25.10 8.48
CA THR A 868 28.09 -25.52 9.33
C THR A 868 27.16 -24.37 9.71
N THR A 869 27.62 -23.12 9.65
CA THR A 869 26.85 -21.90 9.92
C THR A 869 26.87 -20.93 8.73
N PRO A 870 25.89 -20.02 8.57
CA PRO A 870 25.90 -19.00 7.52
C PRO A 870 27.17 -18.12 7.54
N GLU A 871 27.67 -17.81 8.74
CA GLU A 871 28.91 -17.06 8.98
C GLU A 871 30.15 -17.81 8.47
N SER A 872 30.20 -19.15 8.61
CA SER A 872 31.33 -19.96 8.15
C SER A 872 31.47 -20.01 6.62
N GLU A 873 30.38 -19.81 5.86
CA GLU A 873 30.45 -19.69 4.39
C GLU A 873 31.09 -18.37 3.93
N GLN A 874 31.09 -17.33 4.78
CA GLN A 874 31.28 -15.93 4.37
C GLN A 874 32.65 -15.68 3.71
N SER A 875 33.72 -16.38 4.13
CA SER A 875 35.04 -16.24 3.51
C SER A 875 35.09 -16.74 2.06
N ALA A 876 34.37 -17.84 1.76
CA ALA A 876 34.26 -18.36 0.39
C ALA A 876 33.33 -17.48 -0.45
N LEU A 877 32.17 -17.11 0.08
CA LEU A 877 31.18 -16.31 -0.63
C LEU A 877 31.68 -14.90 -0.95
N ARG A 878 32.45 -14.26 -0.06
CA ARG A 878 33.07 -12.95 -0.33
C ARG A 878 34.02 -12.96 -1.53
N LYS A 879 34.71 -14.08 -1.81
CA LYS A 879 35.58 -14.26 -2.99
C LYS A 879 34.79 -14.43 -4.30
N ILE A 880 33.52 -14.83 -4.22
CA ILE A 880 32.59 -14.85 -5.35
C ILE A 880 32.04 -13.43 -5.55
N ALA A 881 31.52 -12.80 -4.49
CA ALA A 881 30.93 -11.47 -4.53
C ALA A 881 31.92 -10.34 -4.90
N SER A 882 33.22 -10.49 -4.60
CA SER A 882 34.28 -9.56 -5.03
C SER A 882 34.51 -9.53 -6.55
N GLN A 883 33.89 -10.44 -7.30
CA GLN A 883 33.92 -10.46 -8.76
C GLN A 883 32.82 -9.59 -9.39
N SER A 884 32.04 -8.83 -8.59
CA SER A 884 31.03 -7.87 -9.05
C SER A 884 31.56 -6.76 -9.97
N THR A 885 32.87 -6.57 -9.99
CA THR A 885 33.60 -5.63 -10.85
C THR A 885 34.02 -6.21 -12.20
N VAL A 886 33.92 -7.53 -12.38
CA VAL A 886 34.17 -8.20 -13.66
C VAL A 886 33.09 -7.75 -14.66
N LYS A 887 33.47 -7.61 -15.93
CA LYS A 887 32.51 -7.25 -16.98
C LYS A 887 31.37 -8.28 -17.02
N GLY A 888 30.13 -7.81 -17.03
CA GLY A 888 28.94 -8.67 -16.99
C GLY A 888 28.55 -9.17 -15.60
N HIS A 889 29.21 -8.75 -14.52
CA HIS A 889 28.81 -9.05 -13.12
C HIS A 889 28.30 -7.82 -12.35
N ALA A 890 28.12 -6.67 -13.00
CA ALA A 890 27.58 -5.47 -12.38
C ALA A 890 26.13 -5.70 -11.90
N TYR A 891 25.76 -5.09 -10.76
CA TYR A 891 24.43 -5.21 -10.16
C TYR A 891 23.87 -3.85 -9.76
N ALA A 892 22.67 -3.54 -10.27
CA ALA A 892 21.81 -2.49 -9.73
C ALA A 892 20.33 -2.79 -10.01
N SER A 893 19.48 -2.67 -8.98
CA SER A 893 18.05 -2.99 -9.02
C SER A 893 17.20 -1.71 -8.91
N ASP A 894 15.89 -1.91 -8.73
CA ASP A 894 14.80 -0.94 -8.56
C ASP A 894 15.18 0.34 -7.81
N GLU A 895 15.91 0.25 -6.69
CA GLU A 895 16.30 1.39 -5.86
C GLU A 895 17.25 2.39 -6.56
N SER A 896 17.76 2.06 -7.74
CA SER A 896 18.67 2.89 -8.54
C SER A 896 18.18 3.09 -9.99
N ALA A 897 17.11 2.41 -10.40
CA ALA A 897 16.60 2.42 -11.77
C ALA A 897 16.11 3.82 -12.22
N ASP A 898 16.51 4.23 -13.43
CA ASP A 898 16.09 5.47 -14.10
C ASP A 898 16.44 6.80 -13.40
N GLN A 899 17.24 6.75 -12.33
CA GLN A 899 17.69 7.91 -11.55
C GLN A 899 18.88 8.66 -12.21
N PHE A 900 19.84 9.14 -11.42
CA PHE A 900 20.99 9.91 -11.92
C PHE A 900 22.10 9.07 -12.58
N ASP A 901 22.09 7.74 -12.42
CA ASP A 901 23.08 6.84 -13.05
C ASP A 901 22.57 6.35 -14.40
N PRO A 902 23.10 6.84 -15.53
CA PRO A 902 22.59 6.48 -16.84
C PRO A 902 23.00 5.08 -17.32
N LEU A 903 23.77 4.33 -16.51
CA LEU A 903 24.08 2.91 -16.73
C LEU A 903 23.14 1.98 -15.95
N VAL A 904 22.19 2.54 -15.17
CA VAL A 904 21.11 1.80 -14.52
C VAL A 904 19.79 2.31 -15.08
N THR A 905 19.28 1.60 -16.07
CA THR A 905 18.26 2.10 -16.99
C THR A 905 17.36 0.95 -17.45
N ARG A 906 16.04 1.15 -17.43
CA ARG A 906 15.12 0.17 -18.05
C ARG A 906 15.02 0.41 -19.56
N TYR A 907 14.88 -0.68 -20.33
CA TYR A 907 14.65 -0.66 -21.78
C TYR A 907 15.82 -0.12 -22.63
N ASP A 908 17.06 -0.19 -22.14
CA ASP A 908 18.26 -0.06 -22.99
C ASP A 908 18.95 -1.40 -23.29
N LEU A 909 19.78 -1.42 -24.34
CA LEU A 909 20.47 -2.62 -24.80
C LEU A 909 21.76 -2.28 -25.55
N SER A 910 22.77 -1.80 -24.82
CA SER A 910 24.16 -1.74 -25.30
C SER A 910 25.14 -1.33 -24.19
N SER A 911 26.38 -1.82 -24.27
CA SER A 911 27.54 -1.27 -23.55
C SER A 911 27.87 0.20 -23.87
N ASP A 912 27.27 0.74 -24.93
CA ASP A 912 27.17 2.17 -25.20
C ASP A 912 25.70 2.58 -25.34
N PRO A 913 25.04 2.97 -24.21
CA PRO A 913 23.64 3.37 -24.25
C PRO A 913 23.38 4.65 -25.05
N ILE A 914 24.36 5.55 -25.19
CA ILE A 914 24.18 6.75 -26.03
C ILE A 914 24.04 6.34 -27.50
N ALA A 915 24.85 5.40 -27.97
CA ALA A 915 24.71 4.84 -29.31
C ALA A 915 23.41 4.05 -29.48
N TYR A 916 22.96 3.32 -28.46
CA TYR A 916 21.65 2.64 -28.47
C TYR A 916 20.49 3.64 -28.58
N TRP A 917 20.41 4.64 -27.69
CA TRP A 917 19.32 5.62 -27.71
C TRP A 917 19.32 6.49 -28.98
N LYS A 918 20.50 6.82 -29.52
CA LYS A 918 20.62 7.40 -30.87
C LYS A 918 19.97 6.49 -31.92
N ARG A 919 20.28 5.19 -31.89
CA ARG A 919 19.72 4.22 -32.84
C ARG A 919 18.20 4.07 -32.70
N THR A 920 17.68 4.08 -31.48
CA THR A 920 16.22 4.10 -31.22
C THR A 920 15.58 5.34 -31.84
N MET A 921 16.12 6.54 -31.61
CA MET A 921 15.60 7.78 -32.22
C MET A 921 15.66 7.75 -33.76
N GLU A 922 16.73 7.21 -34.36
CA GLU A 922 16.82 7.02 -35.82
C GLU A 922 15.72 6.12 -36.36
N VAL A 923 15.46 4.98 -35.70
CA VAL A 923 14.44 4.01 -36.13
C VAL A 923 13.03 4.56 -35.90
N SER A 924 12.71 5.11 -34.72
CA SER A 924 11.41 5.75 -34.47
C SER A 924 11.13 6.88 -35.44
N ARG A 925 12.13 7.71 -35.77
CA ARG A 925 11.99 8.78 -36.78
C ARG A 925 11.78 8.21 -38.18
N TYR A 926 12.48 7.15 -38.56
CA TYR A 926 12.26 6.48 -39.84
C TYR A 926 10.83 5.94 -39.96
N LEU A 927 10.34 5.26 -38.93
CA LEU A 927 8.97 4.72 -38.90
C LEU A 927 7.93 5.84 -38.96
N LEU A 928 8.08 6.91 -38.16
CA LEU A 928 7.21 8.09 -38.22
C LEU A 928 7.16 8.68 -39.64
N VAL A 929 8.31 8.93 -40.27
CA VAL A 929 8.37 9.52 -41.62
C VAL A 929 7.76 8.62 -42.71
N ASN A 930 7.65 7.31 -42.48
CA ASN A 930 7.10 6.35 -43.45
C ASN A 930 5.72 5.79 -43.05
N LEU A 931 5.11 6.27 -41.96
CA LEU A 931 3.85 5.78 -41.41
C LEU A 931 2.65 5.83 -42.37
N ASP A 932 2.74 6.57 -43.49
CA ASP A 932 1.81 6.49 -44.64
C ASP A 932 1.45 5.05 -45.07
N LYS A 933 2.38 4.10 -44.89
CA LYS A 933 2.15 2.68 -45.24
C LYS A 933 1.07 1.99 -44.39
N ARG A 934 0.68 2.61 -43.26
CA ARG A 934 -0.39 2.16 -42.36
C ARG A 934 -1.52 3.19 -42.26
N LEU A 935 -1.80 3.90 -43.34
CA LEU A 935 -3.08 4.56 -43.49
C LEU A 935 -4.19 3.49 -43.56
N PRO A 936 -5.34 3.71 -42.90
CA PRO A 936 -6.44 2.74 -42.89
C PRO A 936 -6.96 2.44 -44.30
N GLU A 937 -7.37 1.19 -44.53
CA GLU A 937 -8.10 0.81 -45.74
C GLU A 937 -9.56 1.33 -45.73
N ASN A 938 -10.27 1.15 -46.85
CA ASN A 938 -11.67 1.57 -46.97
C ASN A 938 -12.56 0.87 -45.93
N GLY A 939 -13.09 1.64 -44.98
CA GLY A 939 -13.93 1.15 -43.88
C GLY A 939 -13.18 0.98 -42.55
N GLU A 940 -11.86 1.18 -42.53
CA GLU A 940 -11.07 1.16 -41.30
C GLU A 940 -10.98 2.55 -40.62
N SER A 941 -10.54 2.57 -39.36
CA SER A 941 -10.47 3.78 -38.54
C SER A 941 -9.06 4.37 -38.48
N TYR A 942 -8.95 5.68 -38.74
CA TYR A 942 -7.77 6.51 -38.51
C TYR A 942 -7.25 6.50 -37.06
N TRP A 943 -8.01 5.95 -36.11
CA TRP A 943 -7.55 5.72 -34.74
C TRP A 943 -6.29 4.86 -34.67
N GLN A 944 -6.16 3.83 -35.52
CA GLN A 944 -4.96 2.96 -35.54
C GLN A 944 -3.71 3.75 -35.96
N PHE A 945 -3.85 4.60 -36.98
CA PHE A 945 -2.79 5.52 -37.42
C PHE A 945 -2.40 6.48 -36.28
N THR A 946 -3.38 7.05 -35.58
CA THR A 946 -3.16 7.94 -34.42
C THR A 946 -2.40 7.24 -33.29
N GLN A 947 -2.78 6.01 -32.94
CA GLN A 947 -2.09 5.19 -31.95
C GLN A 947 -0.63 4.90 -32.35
N ALA A 948 -0.39 4.48 -33.59
CA ALA A 948 0.96 4.21 -34.07
C ALA A 948 1.84 5.47 -34.09
N PHE A 949 1.30 6.62 -34.50
CA PHE A 949 1.99 7.91 -34.48
C PHE A 949 2.38 8.30 -33.05
N ASN A 950 1.43 8.26 -32.11
CA ASN A 950 1.65 8.68 -30.72
C ASN A 950 2.59 7.75 -29.97
N ARG A 951 2.48 6.43 -30.14
CA ARG A 951 3.42 5.45 -29.56
C ARG A 951 4.85 5.68 -30.06
N LEU A 952 5.06 5.83 -31.38
CA LEU A 952 6.39 6.12 -31.94
C LEU A 952 6.98 7.44 -31.45
N LEU A 953 6.16 8.49 -31.32
CA LEU A 953 6.58 9.77 -30.75
C LEU A 953 6.94 9.62 -29.25
N GLY A 954 6.20 8.79 -28.52
CA GLY A 954 6.49 8.38 -27.15
C GLY A 954 7.84 7.67 -27.02
N THR A 955 8.10 6.64 -27.82
CA THR A 955 9.40 5.93 -27.85
C THR A 955 10.56 6.88 -28.18
N TYR A 956 10.37 7.80 -29.13
CA TYR A 956 11.36 8.84 -29.46
C TYR A 956 11.60 9.81 -28.29
N SER A 957 10.52 10.24 -27.61
CA SER A 957 10.58 11.09 -26.43
C SER A 957 11.30 10.41 -25.26
N ARG A 958 11.02 9.12 -25.00
CA ARG A 958 11.73 8.30 -24.00
C ARG A 958 13.22 8.24 -24.30
N ALA A 959 13.59 7.93 -25.54
CA ALA A 959 15.00 7.85 -25.94
C ALA A 959 15.75 9.18 -25.73
N ALA A 960 15.14 10.31 -26.08
CA ALA A 960 15.70 11.64 -25.80
C ALA A 960 15.78 11.94 -24.28
N GLY A 961 14.71 11.64 -23.54
CA GLY A 961 14.64 11.86 -22.09
C GLY A 961 15.61 11.00 -21.28
N THR A 962 15.91 9.78 -21.74
CA THR A 962 16.94 8.91 -21.15
C THR A 962 18.34 9.38 -21.52
N ALA A 963 18.58 9.75 -22.78
CA ALA A 963 19.88 10.28 -23.20
C ALA A 963 20.30 11.51 -22.38
N SER A 964 19.36 12.39 -21.99
CA SER A 964 19.69 13.57 -21.17
C SER A 964 20.19 13.26 -19.75
N ARG A 965 19.98 12.04 -19.21
CA ARG A 965 20.47 11.63 -17.87
C ARG A 965 21.99 11.63 -17.75
N TYR A 966 22.70 11.55 -18.88
CA TYR A 966 24.15 11.69 -18.93
C TYR A 966 24.63 13.08 -18.50
N VAL A 967 23.84 14.15 -18.70
CA VAL A 967 24.20 15.52 -18.30
C VAL A 967 24.09 15.64 -16.78
N GLY A 968 25.23 15.85 -16.11
CA GLY A 968 25.30 15.82 -14.64
C GLY A 968 25.07 14.43 -14.05
N GLY A 969 25.21 13.36 -14.85
CA GLY A 969 25.06 11.98 -14.39
C GLY A 969 26.22 11.52 -13.50
N LEU A 970 25.97 10.50 -12.68
CA LEU A 970 26.95 9.88 -11.78
C LEU A 970 26.81 8.35 -11.85
N ASN A 971 27.91 7.64 -12.09
CA ASN A 971 27.95 6.18 -12.03
C ASN A 971 28.09 5.72 -10.56
N ILE A 972 27.27 4.75 -10.15
CA ILE A 972 27.31 4.10 -8.84
C ILE A 972 28.18 2.85 -8.91
N SER A 973 28.91 2.56 -7.84
CA SER A 973 29.70 1.34 -7.69
C SER A 973 29.39 0.68 -6.34
N ARG A 974 28.99 -0.59 -6.38
CA ARG A 974 28.83 -1.44 -5.19
C ARG A 974 30.14 -2.12 -4.75
N SER A 975 31.28 -1.79 -5.38
CA SER A 975 32.58 -2.38 -5.06
C SER A 975 32.94 -2.12 -3.59
N HIS A 976 33.37 -3.15 -2.87
CA HIS A 976 33.94 -2.99 -1.54
C HIS A 976 35.45 -2.68 -1.62
N LYS A 977 36.00 -2.05 -0.59
CA LYS A 977 37.44 -1.79 -0.49
C LYS A 977 38.20 -3.12 -0.47
N GLY A 978 39.09 -3.32 -1.45
CA GLY A 978 39.85 -4.56 -1.64
C GLY A 978 39.29 -5.51 -2.69
N ASP A 979 38.12 -5.22 -3.28
CA ASP A 979 37.66 -5.95 -4.47
C ASP A 979 38.60 -5.69 -5.65
N SER A 980 38.79 -6.72 -6.50
CA SER A 980 39.56 -6.58 -7.74
C SER A 980 38.97 -5.47 -8.61
N ASN A 981 39.79 -4.57 -9.16
CA ASN A 981 39.31 -3.45 -9.99
C ASN A 981 38.21 -2.57 -9.33
N ALA A 982 38.21 -2.45 -8.00
CA ALA A 982 37.22 -1.65 -7.26
C ALA A 982 37.12 -0.21 -7.81
N LYS A 983 35.93 0.16 -8.28
CA LYS A 983 35.63 1.53 -8.73
C LYS A 983 35.17 2.36 -7.52
N ALA A 984 35.49 3.66 -7.50
CA ALA A 984 35.03 4.53 -6.42
C ALA A 984 33.49 4.51 -6.34
N PRO A 985 32.88 4.55 -5.13
CA PRO A 985 31.43 4.30 -4.95
C PRO A 985 30.50 5.19 -5.77
N LEU A 986 30.95 6.41 -6.11
CA LEU A 986 30.22 7.39 -6.90
C LEU A 986 31.21 8.19 -7.75
N GLN A 987 31.05 8.20 -9.07
CA GLN A 987 31.94 8.91 -9.99
C GLN A 987 31.14 9.72 -11.02
N PRO A 988 31.54 10.96 -11.38
CA PRO A 988 30.95 11.66 -12.51
C PRO A 988 31.00 10.81 -13.79
N VAL A 989 29.93 10.86 -14.57
CA VAL A 989 29.92 10.31 -15.93
C VAL A 989 31.00 11.00 -16.76
N ASP A 990 31.75 10.23 -17.55
CA ASP A 990 32.83 10.74 -18.40
C ASP A 990 32.39 11.94 -19.26
N VAL A 991 33.18 13.01 -19.26
CA VAL A 991 32.81 14.27 -19.92
C VAL A 991 32.63 14.14 -21.44
N VAL A 992 33.32 13.20 -22.09
CA VAL A 992 33.12 12.93 -23.53
C VAL A 992 31.71 12.36 -23.73
N LYS A 993 31.27 11.42 -22.88
CA LYS A 993 29.88 10.90 -22.91
C LYS A 993 28.86 11.99 -22.59
N GLN A 994 29.11 12.89 -21.63
CA GLN A 994 28.21 14.02 -21.35
C GLN A 994 28.09 14.97 -22.56
N LYS A 995 29.21 15.33 -23.19
CA LYS A 995 29.26 16.18 -24.39
C LYS A 995 28.59 15.51 -25.59
N GLN A 996 28.76 14.19 -25.76
CA GLN A 996 28.08 13.38 -26.79
C GLN A 996 26.56 13.36 -26.60
N SER A 997 26.07 13.14 -25.38
CA SER A 997 24.64 13.23 -25.05
C SER A 997 24.07 14.61 -25.35
N LEU A 998 24.76 15.68 -24.93
CA LEU A 998 24.31 17.04 -25.19
C LEU A 998 24.27 17.37 -26.70
N ALA A 999 25.26 16.90 -27.48
CA ALA A 999 25.25 16.99 -28.94
C ALA A 999 24.11 16.17 -29.58
N LEU A 1000 23.76 15.02 -29.01
CA LEU A 1000 22.64 14.19 -29.45
C LEU A 1000 21.30 14.91 -29.24
N LEU A 1001 21.08 15.51 -28.07
CA LEU A 1001 19.88 16.33 -27.80
C LEU A 1001 19.81 17.56 -28.69
N ASN A 1002 20.94 18.26 -28.89
CA ASN A 1002 21.02 19.37 -29.83
C ASN A 1002 20.61 18.94 -31.25
N THR A 1003 21.01 17.74 -31.69
CA THR A 1003 20.70 17.21 -33.03
C THR A 1003 19.24 16.72 -33.15
N TYR A 1004 18.74 15.94 -32.19
CA TYR A 1004 17.48 15.21 -32.28
C TYR A 1004 16.30 15.87 -31.54
N VAL A 1005 16.54 16.89 -30.72
CA VAL A 1005 15.49 17.64 -30.00
C VAL A 1005 15.53 19.12 -30.33
N PHE A 1006 16.71 19.76 -30.21
CA PHE A 1006 16.83 21.22 -30.31
C PHE A 1006 17.28 21.75 -31.68
N SER A 1007 17.39 20.93 -32.73
CA SER A 1007 17.77 21.40 -34.06
C SER A 1007 16.55 21.85 -34.90
N PRO A 1008 16.74 22.76 -35.86
CA PRO A 1008 15.73 23.04 -36.88
C PRO A 1008 15.38 21.77 -37.68
N GLY A 1009 14.12 21.35 -37.64
CA GLY A 1009 13.65 20.17 -38.39
C GLY A 1009 13.89 18.81 -37.71
N ALA A 1010 14.33 18.77 -36.44
CA ALA A 1010 14.43 17.52 -35.68
C ALA A 1010 13.10 16.73 -35.64
N LEU A 1011 12.00 17.45 -35.35
CA LEU A 1011 10.65 16.93 -35.15
C LEU A 1011 9.69 17.33 -36.28
N ARG A 1012 10.18 17.32 -37.54
CA ARG A 1012 9.36 17.65 -38.72
C ARG A 1012 8.82 16.37 -39.37
N PHE A 1013 7.49 16.21 -39.35
CA PHE A 1013 6.77 15.10 -39.96
C PHE A 1013 5.97 15.56 -41.20
N PRO A 1014 5.54 14.65 -42.09
CA PRO A 1014 4.62 14.96 -43.19
C PRO A 1014 3.34 15.66 -42.72
N GLN A 1015 3.03 16.84 -43.28
CA GLN A 1015 1.87 17.65 -42.85
C GLN A 1015 0.52 16.94 -43.03
N ARG A 1016 0.40 16.06 -44.04
CA ARG A 1016 -0.80 15.24 -44.30
C ARG A 1016 -1.17 14.29 -43.16
N TYR A 1017 -0.27 14.03 -42.22
CA TYR A 1017 -0.59 13.21 -41.04
C TYR A 1017 -1.52 13.93 -40.08
N TYR A 1018 -1.40 15.25 -39.95
CA TYR A 1018 -2.10 16.02 -38.93
C TYR A 1018 -3.61 16.08 -39.19
N THR A 1019 -4.05 15.94 -40.45
CA THR A 1019 -5.46 15.78 -40.84
C THR A 1019 -6.00 14.37 -40.63
N ASN A 1020 -5.13 13.40 -40.34
CA ASN A 1020 -5.45 11.99 -40.18
C ASN A 1020 -5.39 11.56 -38.69
N LEU A 1021 -5.08 12.48 -37.77
CA LEU A 1021 -5.15 12.25 -36.33
C LEU A 1021 -6.60 12.39 -35.86
N THR A 1022 -7.05 11.49 -34.99
CA THR A 1022 -8.43 11.45 -34.50
C THR A 1022 -8.48 11.02 -33.03
N GLY A 1023 -9.55 11.39 -32.31
CA GLY A 1023 -9.80 10.90 -30.96
C GLY A 1023 -10.11 9.41 -30.90
N ASN A 1024 -10.14 8.86 -29.69
CA ASN A 1024 -10.54 7.49 -29.47
C ASN A 1024 -12.05 7.31 -29.78
N PRO A 1025 -12.45 6.53 -30.80
CA PRO A 1025 -13.86 6.35 -31.15
C PRO A 1025 -14.64 5.50 -30.13
N TYR A 1026 -13.97 4.99 -29.10
CA TYR A 1026 -14.54 4.15 -28.04
C TYR A 1026 -14.72 4.90 -26.70
N GLU A 1027 -14.36 6.18 -26.62
CA GLU A 1027 -14.46 7.00 -25.40
C GLU A 1027 -15.36 8.23 -25.59
N PHE A 1028 -15.93 8.73 -24.49
CA PHE A 1028 -16.71 9.97 -24.50
C PHE A 1028 -15.79 11.21 -24.49
N GLY A 1029 -15.33 11.60 -25.68
CA GLY A 1029 -14.56 12.83 -25.85
C GLY A 1029 -14.14 13.05 -27.30
N ASN A 1030 -13.98 14.32 -27.70
CA ASN A 1030 -13.37 14.67 -28.99
C ASN A 1030 -11.96 15.18 -28.73
N SER A 1031 -10.95 14.40 -29.12
CA SER A 1031 -9.57 14.88 -29.14
C SER A 1031 -9.39 15.91 -30.26
N ALA A 1032 -8.90 17.09 -29.92
CA ALA A 1032 -8.48 18.09 -30.89
C ALA A 1032 -7.10 17.76 -31.53
N ALA A 1033 -6.45 16.67 -31.09
CA ALA A 1033 -5.11 16.23 -31.48
C ALA A 1033 -4.11 17.41 -31.61
N PRO A 1034 -3.80 18.15 -30.52
CA PRO A 1034 -3.01 19.38 -30.53
C PRO A 1034 -1.51 19.11 -30.79
N ILE A 1035 -1.19 18.59 -31.97
CA ILE A 1035 0.10 18.01 -32.34
C ILE A 1035 1.26 19.01 -32.25
N GLN A 1036 0.98 20.30 -32.47
CA GLN A 1036 1.97 21.37 -32.26
C GLN A 1036 2.43 21.40 -30.80
N ASP A 1037 1.49 21.31 -29.86
CA ASP A 1037 1.77 21.44 -28.44
C ASP A 1037 2.31 20.12 -27.87
N GLN A 1038 1.93 18.98 -28.45
CA GLN A 1038 2.58 17.68 -28.21
C GLN A 1038 4.07 17.71 -28.59
N VAL A 1039 4.39 18.14 -29.81
CA VAL A 1039 5.78 18.21 -30.29
C VAL A 1039 6.59 19.28 -29.55
N ALA A 1040 5.99 20.43 -29.23
CA ALA A 1040 6.62 21.46 -28.41
C ALA A 1040 6.84 21.01 -26.95
N GLY A 1041 5.92 20.21 -26.39
CA GLY A 1041 6.02 19.63 -25.06
C GLY A 1041 7.30 18.82 -24.87
N LEU A 1042 7.62 17.93 -25.81
CA LEU A 1042 8.86 17.14 -25.81
C LEU A 1042 10.11 18.03 -25.68
N GLN A 1043 10.18 19.10 -26.48
CA GLN A 1043 11.31 20.04 -26.45
C GLN A 1043 11.37 20.81 -25.13
N ARG A 1044 10.22 21.21 -24.58
CA ARG A 1044 10.09 21.88 -23.27
C ARG A 1044 10.56 20.98 -22.12
N THR A 1045 10.11 19.73 -22.08
CA THR A 1045 10.49 18.75 -21.04
C THR A 1045 11.99 18.46 -21.06
N ALA A 1046 12.59 18.27 -22.25
CA ALA A 1046 14.03 18.06 -22.38
C ALA A 1046 14.84 19.26 -21.86
N LEU A 1047 14.40 20.49 -22.19
CA LEU A 1047 15.02 21.72 -21.70
C LEU A 1047 14.89 21.87 -20.18
N GLN A 1048 13.67 21.73 -19.64
CA GLN A 1048 13.40 21.84 -18.21
C GLN A 1048 14.19 20.81 -17.39
N ARG A 1049 14.43 19.61 -17.94
CA ARG A 1049 15.28 18.61 -17.30
C ARG A 1049 16.75 19.06 -17.23
N LEU A 1050 17.32 19.52 -18.35
CA LEU A 1050 18.72 19.99 -18.41
C LEU A 1050 19.00 21.17 -17.46
N PHE A 1051 18.01 22.03 -17.24
CA PHE A 1051 18.11 23.19 -16.34
C PHE A 1051 17.36 23.00 -15.02
N SER A 1052 17.08 21.76 -14.62
CA SER A 1052 16.51 21.46 -13.30
C SER A 1052 17.51 21.74 -12.19
N ALA A 1053 17.03 22.08 -11.00
CA ALA A 1053 17.87 22.32 -9.82
C ALA A 1053 18.76 21.11 -9.50
N SER A 1054 18.23 19.88 -9.65
CA SER A 1054 18.97 18.64 -9.42
C SER A 1054 20.10 18.44 -10.43
N VAL A 1055 19.85 18.60 -11.74
CA VAL A 1055 20.90 18.49 -12.79
C VAL A 1055 21.95 19.59 -12.62
N LEU A 1056 21.55 20.85 -12.46
CA LEU A 1056 22.48 21.98 -12.31
C LEU A 1056 23.36 21.83 -11.07
N SER A 1057 22.78 21.40 -9.95
CA SER A 1057 23.53 21.09 -8.73
C SER A 1057 24.52 19.94 -8.94
N ARG A 1058 24.12 18.85 -9.63
CA ARG A 1058 25.05 17.75 -9.97
C ARG A 1058 26.18 18.21 -10.91
N VAL A 1059 25.90 19.03 -11.92
CA VAL A 1059 26.92 19.59 -12.82
C VAL A 1059 27.93 20.43 -12.03
N ALA A 1060 27.48 21.39 -11.22
CA ALA A 1060 28.35 22.23 -10.39
C ALA A 1060 29.19 21.42 -9.38
N ASN A 1061 28.56 20.44 -8.71
CA ASN A 1061 29.28 19.56 -7.77
C ASN A 1061 30.30 18.67 -8.46
N ASN A 1062 30.02 18.21 -9.69
CA ASN A 1062 30.96 17.41 -10.47
C ASN A 1062 32.13 18.25 -11.00
N GLU A 1063 31.86 19.49 -11.43
CA GLU A 1063 32.88 20.48 -11.79
C GLU A 1063 33.83 20.74 -10.61
N TYR A 1064 33.29 20.97 -9.40
CA TYR A 1064 34.08 21.12 -8.16
C TYR A 1064 34.92 19.86 -7.84
N LYS A 1065 34.30 18.66 -7.84
CA LYS A 1065 34.98 17.38 -7.55
C LYS A 1065 36.13 17.07 -8.50
N MET A 1066 36.07 17.55 -9.75
CA MET A 1066 37.12 17.36 -10.76
C MET A 1066 38.12 18.53 -10.85
N GLY A 1067 38.06 19.48 -9.89
CA GLY A 1067 39.00 20.61 -9.81
C GLY A 1067 38.78 21.69 -10.86
N GLY A 1068 37.56 21.85 -11.39
CA GLY A 1068 37.22 22.85 -12.40
C GLY A 1068 37.76 22.58 -13.81
N ASP A 1069 38.34 21.40 -14.07
CA ASP A 1069 38.93 21.07 -15.37
C ASP A 1069 37.85 20.71 -16.42
N PRO A 1070 37.65 21.52 -17.49
CA PRO A 1070 36.62 21.28 -18.51
C PRO A 1070 36.92 20.07 -19.43
N ASN A 1071 38.09 19.44 -19.27
CA ASN A 1071 38.46 18.17 -19.89
C ASN A 1071 38.17 16.97 -18.98
N LYS A 1072 37.74 17.18 -17.73
CA LYS A 1072 37.38 16.14 -16.76
C LYS A 1072 35.91 16.18 -16.33
N ALA A 1073 35.29 17.36 -16.33
CA ALA A 1073 33.86 17.54 -16.04
C ALA A 1073 33.17 18.39 -17.11
N LEU A 1074 31.86 18.18 -17.28
CA LEU A 1074 31.01 19.13 -17.99
C LEU A 1074 30.81 20.35 -17.08
N THR A 1075 31.07 21.55 -17.59
CA THR A 1075 30.89 22.79 -16.82
C THR A 1075 29.53 23.42 -17.08
N LEU A 1076 29.02 24.21 -16.12
CA LEU A 1076 27.79 24.97 -16.32
C LEU A 1076 27.89 25.88 -17.56
N VAL A 1077 29.01 26.58 -17.74
CA VAL A 1077 29.26 27.44 -18.93
C VAL A 1077 29.09 26.67 -20.24
N THR A 1078 29.60 25.44 -20.31
CA THR A 1078 29.48 24.59 -21.51
C THR A 1078 28.02 24.22 -21.78
N LEU A 1079 27.26 23.86 -20.74
CA LEU A 1079 25.85 23.49 -20.84
C LEU A 1079 25.00 24.67 -21.37
N TYR A 1080 25.11 25.84 -20.73
CA TYR A 1080 24.32 27.02 -21.08
C TYR A 1080 24.60 27.48 -22.53
N ASN A 1081 25.88 27.60 -22.91
CA ASN A 1081 26.25 28.04 -24.26
C ASN A 1081 25.84 27.04 -25.35
N SER A 1082 25.97 25.75 -25.10
CA SER A 1082 25.60 24.69 -26.05
C SER A 1082 24.11 24.68 -26.37
N VAL A 1083 23.24 24.74 -25.35
CA VAL A 1083 21.79 24.77 -25.58
C VAL A 1083 21.36 26.12 -26.18
N SER A 1084 21.87 27.24 -25.65
CA SER A 1084 21.57 28.59 -26.14
C SER A 1084 21.88 28.75 -27.63
N GLY A 1085 23.05 28.28 -28.08
CA GLY A 1085 23.45 28.33 -29.50
C GLY A 1085 22.51 27.58 -30.43
N ASN A 1086 21.92 26.46 -29.99
CA ASN A 1086 21.00 25.65 -30.80
C ASN A 1086 19.56 26.19 -30.77
N VAL A 1087 19.10 26.70 -29.62
CA VAL A 1087 17.76 27.31 -29.48
C VAL A 1087 17.63 28.58 -30.32
N TRP A 1088 18.68 29.41 -30.37
CA TRP A 1088 18.67 30.73 -31.00
C TRP A 1088 19.33 30.79 -32.38
N ALA A 1089 19.57 29.63 -33.02
CA ALA A 1089 20.25 29.54 -34.31
C ALA A 1089 19.66 30.48 -35.38
N GLU A 1090 18.33 30.53 -35.50
CA GLU A 1090 17.61 31.36 -36.46
C GLU A 1090 17.83 32.88 -36.26
N VAL A 1091 17.98 33.34 -35.02
CA VAL A 1091 18.10 34.77 -34.67
C VAL A 1091 19.42 35.37 -35.15
N THR A 1092 20.42 34.53 -35.43
CA THR A 1092 21.66 34.98 -36.08
C THR A 1092 21.51 35.15 -37.60
N GLY A 1093 20.61 34.41 -38.24
CA GLY A 1093 20.34 34.43 -39.68
C GLY A 1093 19.23 35.40 -40.09
N SER A 1094 18.82 35.36 -41.36
CA SER A 1094 17.73 36.17 -41.93
C SER A 1094 16.57 35.28 -42.41
N GLN A 1095 16.22 34.26 -41.63
CA GLN A 1095 15.15 33.31 -41.93
C GLN A 1095 13.99 33.47 -40.95
N ASN A 1096 12.76 33.18 -41.40
CA ASN A 1096 11.59 33.11 -40.52
C ASN A 1096 11.78 32.07 -39.42
N VAL A 1097 11.30 32.37 -38.21
CA VAL A 1097 11.36 31.45 -37.06
C VAL A 1097 10.07 30.62 -37.05
N PRO A 1098 10.09 29.31 -37.38
CA PRO A 1098 8.87 28.48 -37.47
C PRO A 1098 8.18 28.27 -36.12
N THR A 1099 6.90 27.89 -36.11
CA THR A 1099 6.08 27.87 -34.89
C THR A 1099 6.66 27.02 -33.75
N LEU A 1100 7.12 25.80 -34.02
CA LEU A 1100 7.80 24.95 -33.01
C LEU A 1100 9.08 25.59 -32.45
N ARG A 1101 9.82 26.32 -33.30
CA ARG A 1101 11.05 27.03 -32.91
C ARG A 1101 10.74 28.21 -32.01
N ARG A 1102 9.67 28.96 -32.28
CA ARG A 1102 9.14 30.00 -31.39
C ARG A 1102 8.71 29.43 -30.02
N GLN A 1103 8.12 28.23 -29.99
CA GLN A 1103 7.75 27.57 -28.73
C GLN A 1103 8.97 27.15 -27.90
N LEU A 1104 9.99 26.54 -28.53
CA LEU A 1104 11.25 26.21 -27.85
C LEU A 1104 11.98 27.48 -27.35
N GLN A 1105 12.02 28.54 -28.17
CA GLN A 1105 12.62 29.82 -27.79
C GLN A 1105 11.92 30.47 -26.60
N ARG A 1106 10.57 30.43 -26.54
CA ARG A 1106 9.82 30.85 -25.35
C ARG A 1106 10.13 29.99 -24.13
N ALA A 1107 10.08 28.66 -24.25
CA ALA A 1107 10.42 27.76 -23.15
C ALA A 1107 11.83 28.03 -22.59
N TYR A 1108 12.80 28.38 -23.45
CA TYR A 1108 14.13 28.80 -23.04
C TYR A 1108 14.13 30.12 -22.27
N VAL A 1109 13.48 31.17 -22.79
CA VAL A 1109 13.36 32.44 -22.05
C VAL A 1109 12.67 32.20 -20.71
N ASP A 1110 11.57 31.44 -20.67
CA ASP A 1110 10.80 31.18 -19.46
C ASP A 1110 11.67 30.49 -18.40
N THR A 1111 12.40 29.44 -18.79
CA THR A 1111 13.33 28.72 -17.90
C THR A 1111 14.43 29.63 -17.34
N MET A 1112 15.01 30.51 -18.16
CA MET A 1112 16.04 31.45 -17.70
C MET A 1112 15.45 32.58 -16.82
N VAL A 1113 14.26 33.09 -17.17
CA VAL A 1113 13.58 34.18 -16.45
C VAL A 1113 13.11 33.71 -15.08
N ASP A 1114 12.49 32.53 -14.98
CA ASP A 1114 12.07 31.99 -13.69
C ASP A 1114 13.29 31.70 -12.81
N MET A 1115 14.39 31.18 -13.36
CA MET A 1115 15.63 30.96 -12.61
C MET A 1115 16.25 32.24 -12.02
N VAL A 1116 16.10 33.38 -12.71
CA VAL A 1116 16.62 34.68 -12.26
C VAL A 1116 15.64 35.42 -11.33
N THR A 1117 14.34 35.35 -11.62
CA THR A 1117 13.32 36.19 -10.94
C THR A 1117 12.52 35.47 -9.85
N LYS A 1118 12.49 34.13 -9.89
CA LYS A 1118 11.76 33.25 -8.96
C LYS A 1118 12.58 31.98 -8.67
N PRO A 1119 13.80 32.10 -8.15
CA PRO A 1119 14.70 30.95 -8.00
C PRO A 1119 14.08 29.87 -7.10
N SER A 1120 13.86 28.68 -7.66
CA SER A 1120 13.45 27.51 -6.89
C SER A 1120 14.57 27.08 -5.93
N SER A 1121 14.19 26.57 -4.76
CA SER A 1121 15.16 26.06 -3.79
C SER A 1121 16.07 24.98 -4.40
N GLY A 1122 17.37 25.09 -4.12
CA GLY A 1122 18.39 24.15 -4.60
C GLY A 1122 19.07 24.48 -5.94
N VAL A 1123 18.69 25.56 -6.65
CA VAL A 1123 19.44 26.03 -7.84
C VAL A 1123 20.75 26.71 -7.41
N PRO A 1124 21.93 26.27 -7.91
CA PRO A 1124 23.22 26.89 -7.58
C PRO A 1124 23.30 28.37 -7.97
N GLU A 1125 24.01 29.17 -7.17
CA GLU A 1125 24.27 30.60 -7.42
C GLU A 1125 24.86 30.85 -8.83
N ASP A 1126 25.90 30.10 -9.20
CA ASP A 1126 26.56 30.22 -10.50
C ASP A 1126 25.62 29.92 -11.68
N ALA A 1127 24.66 29.02 -11.48
CA ALA A 1127 23.65 28.71 -12.48
C ALA A 1127 22.67 29.89 -12.67
N ARG A 1128 22.31 30.61 -11.60
CA ARG A 1128 21.50 31.83 -11.67
C ARG A 1128 22.26 32.98 -12.34
N MET A 1129 23.54 33.15 -12.00
CA MET A 1129 24.45 34.11 -12.65
C MET A 1129 24.52 33.83 -14.16
N LEU A 1130 24.68 32.58 -14.58
CA LEU A 1130 24.74 32.20 -15.99
C LEU A 1130 23.39 32.36 -16.70
N ALA A 1131 22.26 32.12 -16.03
CA ALA A 1131 20.93 32.41 -16.59
C ALA A 1131 20.73 33.91 -16.85
N TRP A 1132 21.15 34.77 -15.90
CA TRP A 1132 21.14 36.22 -16.07
C TRP A 1132 22.04 36.65 -17.24
N ASP A 1133 23.24 36.08 -17.37
CA ASP A 1133 24.13 36.41 -18.48
C ASP A 1133 23.59 35.94 -19.85
N GLN A 1134 22.96 34.76 -19.93
CA GLN A 1134 22.29 34.33 -21.17
C GLN A 1134 21.15 35.28 -21.56
N LEU A 1135 20.34 35.76 -20.61
CA LEU A 1135 19.31 36.77 -20.88
C LEU A 1135 19.94 38.08 -21.37
N ARG A 1136 21.04 38.53 -20.75
CA ARG A 1136 21.79 39.73 -21.15
C ARG A 1136 22.35 39.62 -22.57
N GLN A 1137 23.00 38.50 -22.90
CA GLN A 1137 23.50 38.22 -24.25
C GLN A 1137 22.37 38.14 -25.28
N LEU A 1138 21.26 37.47 -24.93
CA LEU A 1138 20.09 37.32 -25.79
C LEU A 1138 19.45 38.67 -26.12
N LYS A 1139 19.34 39.59 -25.15
CA LYS A 1139 18.86 40.96 -25.37
C LYS A 1139 19.63 41.65 -26.51
N GLY A 1140 20.97 41.60 -26.49
CA GLY A 1140 21.81 42.17 -27.53
C GLY A 1140 21.64 41.49 -28.90
N LYS A 1141 21.53 40.16 -28.94
CA LYS A 1141 21.23 39.39 -30.17
C LYS A 1141 19.88 39.79 -30.77
N LEU A 1142 18.84 39.90 -29.96
CA LEU A 1142 17.48 40.29 -30.39
C LEU A 1142 17.43 41.75 -30.88
N GLN A 1143 18.09 42.68 -30.20
CA GLN A 1143 18.23 44.07 -30.66
C GLN A 1143 18.92 44.13 -32.03
N THR A 1144 20.01 43.38 -32.21
CA THR A 1144 20.74 43.29 -33.48
C THR A 1144 19.86 42.68 -34.59
N ALA A 1145 19.08 41.64 -34.28
CA ALA A 1145 18.18 41.00 -35.24
C ALA A 1145 17.01 41.90 -35.67
N GLN A 1146 16.53 42.80 -34.79
CA GLN A 1146 15.51 43.80 -35.13
C GLN A 1146 16.07 45.01 -35.89
N ALA A 1147 17.31 45.43 -35.60
CA ALA A 1147 17.97 46.55 -36.27
C ALA A 1147 18.55 46.19 -37.64
N ARG A 1148 18.64 44.89 -37.98
CA ARG A 1148 19.15 44.41 -39.27
C ARG A 1148 18.26 44.90 -40.42
N PRO A 1149 18.82 45.50 -41.49
CA PRO A 1149 18.07 45.76 -42.71
C PRO A 1149 17.69 44.44 -43.38
N VAL A 1150 16.42 44.03 -43.20
CA VAL A 1150 15.83 42.88 -43.89
C VAL A 1150 15.02 43.42 -45.08
N PRO A 1151 15.13 42.83 -46.29
CA PRO A 1151 14.30 43.24 -47.43
C PRO A 1151 12.80 43.23 -47.08
N SER A 1152 12.02 44.12 -47.68
CA SER A 1152 10.58 44.21 -47.41
C SER A 1152 9.90 42.85 -47.63
N GLY A 1153 9.28 42.30 -46.58
CA GLY A 1153 8.64 40.98 -46.59
C GLY A 1153 9.53 39.78 -46.20
N ALA A 1154 10.81 39.97 -45.88
CA ALA A 1154 11.72 38.86 -45.55
C ALA A 1154 11.46 38.19 -44.19
N TYR A 1155 10.84 38.90 -43.23
CA TYR A 1155 10.24 38.28 -42.05
C TYR A 1155 8.71 38.32 -42.12
N ASP A 1156 8.08 37.20 -41.78
CA ASP A 1156 6.63 37.11 -41.58
C ASP A 1156 6.20 37.86 -40.30
N ALA A 1157 4.90 38.15 -40.22
CA ALA A 1157 4.35 38.92 -39.10
C ALA A 1157 4.61 38.22 -37.75
N TYR A 1158 4.52 36.88 -37.71
CA TYR A 1158 4.74 36.09 -36.50
C TYR A 1158 6.18 36.14 -36.00
N THR A 1159 7.18 36.08 -36.90
CA THR A 1159 8.60 36.18 -36.57
C THR A 1159 8.91 37.56 -36.02
N ARG A 1160 8.47 38.63 -36.71
CA ARG A 1160 8.66 40.01 -36.25
C ARG A 1160 8.05 40.23 -34.86
N ILE A 1161 6.79 39.85 -34.66
CA ILE A 1161 6.08 40.00 -33.37
C ILE A 1161 6.76 39.15 -32.29
N HIS A 1162 7.17 37.91 -32.59
CA HIS A 1162 7.85 37.04 -31.64
C HIS A 1162 9.20 37.62 -31.18
N LEU A 1163 10.02 38.16 -32.08
CA LEU A 1163 11.29 38.80 -31.71
C LEU A 1163 11.06 40.05 -30.83
N GLN A 1164 9.99 40.81 -31.08
CA GLN A 1164 9.60 41.97 -30.28
C GLN A 1164 9.08 41.57 -28.89
N GLU A 1165 8.17 40.59 -28.81
CA GLU A 1165 7.61 40.03 -27.58
C GLU A 1165 8.71 39.43 -26.70
N THR A 1166 9.60 38.63 -27.28
CA THR A 1166 10.76 38.04 -26.62
C THR A 1166 11.69 39.13 -26.06
N LEU A 1167 12.03 40.15 -26.86
CA LEU A 1167 12.90 41.25 -26.40
C LEU A 1167 12.27 42.03 -25.24
N ALA A 1168 10.96 42.29 -25.30
CA ALA A 1168 10.23 42.95 -24.22
C ALA A 1168 10.16 42.09 -22.94
N LYS A 1169 10.02 40.76 -23.07
CA LYS A 1169 10.05 39.82 -21.94
C LYS A 1169 11.43 39.76 -21.27
N VAL A 1170 12.48 39.57 -22.06
CA VAL A 1170 13.88 39.55 -21.59
C VAL A 1170 14.26 40.89 -20.94
N THR A 1171 13.87 42.02 -21.52
CA THR A 1171 14.14 43.35 -20.97
C THR A 1171 13.42 43.57 -19.64
N ARG A 1172 12.14 43.15 -19.51
CA ARG A 1172 11.42 43.23 -18.22
C ARG A 1172 12.06 42.36 -17.15
N ALA A 1173 12.50 41.15 -17.49
CA ALA A 1173 13.16 40.26 -16.53
C ALA A 1173 14.51 40.80 -16.03
N LEU A 1174 15.33 41.36 -16.92
CA LEU A 1174 16.61 41.98 -16.56
C LEU A 1174 16.45 43.29 -15.76
N ASN A 1175 15.30 43.96 -15.86
CA ASN A 1175 14.95 45.16 -15.11
C ASN A 1175 14.13 44.85 -13.84
N ALA A 1176 13.88 43.58 -13.51
CA ALA A 1176 13.09 43.21 -12.35
C ALA A 1176 13.89 43.45 -11.05
N ASN A 1177 13.53 44.52 -10.33
CA ASN A 1177 14.14 44.80 -9.03
C ASN A 1177 13.67 43.78 -7.98
N TYR A 1178 14.63 43.20 -7.26
CA TYR A 1178 14.36 42.18 -6.24
C TYR A 1178 13.97 42.85 -4.91
N THR A 1179 12.67 43.01 -4.68
CA THR A 1179 12.15 43.58 -3.41
C THR A 1179 12.31 42.57 -2.27
N LEU A 1180 13.40 42.67 -1.51
CA LEU A 1180 13.61 41.92 -0.26
C LEU A 1180 12.59 42.38 0.80
N GLY A 1181 11.40 41.77 0.80
CA GLY A 1181 10.32 42.13 1.74
C GLY A 1181 9.02 41.33 1.58
N GLY A 1182 9.08 40.10 1.03
CA GLY A 1182 7.90 39.30 0.69
C GLY A 1182 7.97 37.82 1.11
N GLY A 1183 8.73 37.51 2.17
CA GLY A 1183 8.76 36.18 2.78
C GLY A 1183 7.75 36.07 3.92
N GLN A 1184 7.03 34.95 4.01
CA GLN A 1184 5.97 34.74 5.00
C GLN A 1184 6.49 34.77 6.45
N SER A 1185 6.08 35.78 7.20
CA SER A 1185 5.88 35.68 8.66
C SER A 1185 4.69 36.53 9.05
N SER A 1186 3.59 35.90 9.46
CA SER A 1186 2.39 36.60 9.96
C SER A 1186 2.63 37.09 11.40
N GLY A 1187 3.36 38.20 11.51
CA GLY A 1187 3.55 38.96 12.75
C GLY A 1187 3.78 40.44 12.40
N PRO A 1188 3.23 41.40 13.17
CA PRO A 1188 3.39 42.82 12.88
C PRO A 1188 4.86 43.23 13.03
N SER A 1189 5.34 44.12 12.16
CA SER A 1189 6.71 44.62 12.27
C SER A 1189 6.87 45.51 13.51
N LEU A 1190 8.07 45.52 14.10
CA LEU A 1190 8.39 46.36 15.27
C LEU A 1190 8.06 47.85 15.05
N LEU A 1191 8.14 48.31 13.80
CA LEU A 1191 7.84 49.69 13.40
C LEU A 1191 6.33 50.03 13.49
N GLN A 1192 5.45 49.04 13.29
CA GLN A 1192 4.00 49.20 13.49
C GLN A 1192 3.60 49.15 14.97
N MET A 1193 4.38 48.49 15.83
CA MET A 1193 4.17 48.53 17.29
C MET A 1193 4.70 49.83 17.94
N LEU A 1194 5.66 50.52 17.30
CA LEU A 1194 6.26 51.76 17.81
C LEU A 1194 5.50 53.05 17.40
N LEU A 1195 4.63 53.00 16.39
CA LEU A 1195 3.92 54.16 15.84
C LEU A 1195 2.41 54.07 16.10
N GLY A 1196 2.03 53.96 17.38
CA GLY A 1196 0.68 53.61 17.79
C GLY A 1196 -0.42 54.62 17.39
N GLY A 1197 -1.49 54.08 16.80
CA GLY A 1197 -2.83 54.70 16.76
C GLY A 1197 -3.10 55.69 15.62
N GLY A 1198 -4.21 55.49 14.91
CA GLY A 1198 -4.72 56.44 13.92
C GLY A 1198 -5.80 55.85 13.02
N GLU A 1199 -7.07 56.12 13.32
CA GLU A 1199 -8.22 55.77 12.48
C GLU A 1199 -8.18 56.55 11.14
N GLY A 1200 -8.68 55.96 10.04
CA GLY A 1200 -8.44 56.58 8.71
C GLY A 1200 -9.23 56.07 7.49
N GLN A 1201 -10.53 55.78 7.63
CA GLN A 1201 -11.51 55.70 6.52
C GLN A 1201 -11.39 54.58 5.45
N LYS A 1202 -12.46 54.51 4.63
CA LYS A 1202 -12.87 53.39 3.76
C LYS A 1202 -12.41 53.53 2.28
N PRO A 1203 -12.44 52.44 1.49
CA PRO A 1203 -11.89 52.39 0.13
C PRO A 1203 -12.93 52.70 -0.98
N VAL A 1204 -12.48 53.25 -2.11
CA VAL A 1204 -13.24 53.22 -3.39
C VAL A 1204 -12.32 53.13 -4.63
N SER A 1205 -12.53 52.06 -5.41
CA SER A 1205 -12.28 51.84 -6.87
C SER A 1205 -10.92 52.12 -7.55
N GLY A 1206 -10.48 51.17 -8.39
CA GLY A 1206 -9.54 51.44 -9.49
C GLY A 1206 -8.97 50.16 -10.15
N ASN A 1207 -9.67 49.60 -11.15
CA ASN A 1207 -9.19 48.54 -12.06
C ASN A 1207 -7.94 49.01 -12.88
N PRO A 1208 -7.16 48.11 -13.53
CA PRO A 1208 -7.56 46.81 -14.08
C PRO A 1208 -6.74 45.57 -13.70
#